data_AF-A0A913ZLU4-F1
#
_entry.id   AF-A0A913ZLU4-F1
#
_cell.length_a   1.000
_cell.length_b   1.000
_cell.length_c   1.000
_cell.angle_alpha   90.00
_cell.angle_beta   90.00
_cell.angle_gamma   90.00
#
_symmetry.space_group_name_H-M   'P 1'
#
loop_
_entity.id
_entity.type
_entity.pdbx_description
1 polymer ?
#
loop_
_entity_poly.entity_id
_entity_poly.type
_entity_poly.pdbx_seq_one_letter_code
_entity_poly.pdbx_strand_id
1 'polypeptide(L)'
;MVFTTFRTIMTSAFRMVAVSCTQNEFKCKDNSSGLICLAHDVTCDRIALCPDGSDEFYCDDCGPRNISVDKDLINLNSPRYPDRYPNNHDCIWLIKGQSKQLVTMRIKDFEMEEPYDYLDVVFLRNGEDPKELFRLTGADVSRRTVTLRHDDGVLMLEMKTDLTIERRGFSILINHTEEEDLEALCQPDEFHCGKGFCVTNSSRCNGYLDCINYEDELNCDDIFCPGSYKCNNLNTSSMSSSFTGNLSQAQCIPLAQVCDGEENCPESDDEIQCDMKRCPAGCECSYKGTDLVVHCNNGWDSSTLAGLALITHTLQLSGVNISKLDQGVFKAISHLKVLSLKNNRITEIQERTFDGLENLLWLDLSNTLITELQGSAMEELSSLRGITIFDVPLTRIKSNAFSGLSQVKTLIIVRHIEGLPPLVVEDNAFQGLDTVAELYVDDHRLCCFFPSSKCKTLEPQPPLFMCSELMPKMVLKVFMWILGISALVGNIYVMVWRCRERTAGRESRVVQSFLVFNLAVSDALMGLYMLIIASADAYFGKSYFTMSMEWRTSPTCKFAGFISIIGTEASVFFLTLISIDRFLSIVFPFSTYHLRPKSSQIAALCVWIGTMIIGLVPIILASDSTSDFYGLSDVCIGLPLMTKVTEYEVVDQQIDAGGVANIIVGIPYPVDYRASWFFSIALFLGVNLLCFTVILICYIAIFRRVRASSKKVSSSSRDDEQRLAIKMAAIILTDFVCWVPVIIMGILSQARVVEIPTEAYAWIVVFILPINSSLNPYLYTIADLCYQQQKAASVRRKSKLAMKNARSNSENRSNVPVVKTVTSETQL
;
A
#
# COMPACT_ATOMS: atom_id res chain seq x y z
N MET A 1 34.89 -60.17 -51.41
CA MET A 1 35.07 -60.79 -50.08
C MET A 1 33.84 -60.43 -49.27
N VAL A 2 32.78 -61.25 -49.36
CA VAL A 2 32.45 -62.37 -48.42
C VAL A 2 31.39 -61.81 -47.45
N PHE A 3 30.07 -62.06 -47.55
CA PHE A 3 29.31 -63.17 -48.12
C PHE A 3 28.00 -62.66 -48.78
N THR A 4 27.89 -62.85 -50.08
CA THR A 4 26.73 -63.49 -50.71
C THR A 4 26.53 -64.88 -50.11
N THR A 5 25.27 -65.35 -50.07
CA THR A 5 24.79 -66.75 -50.25
C THR A 5 24.03 -67.33 -49.06
N PHE A 6 22.93 -68.01 -49.40
CA PHE A 6 21.95 -68.76 -48.58
C PHE A 6 20.73 -67.93 -48.17
N ARG A 7 19.70 -67.74 -49.02
CA ARG A 7 18.95 -68.72 -49.85
C ARG A 7 18.51 -69.93 -49.02
N THR A 8 17.23 -70.27 -49.16
CA THR A 8 16.47 -71.42 -48.61
C THR A 8 15.73 -71.04 -47.33
N ILE A 9 14.47 -70.61 -47.43
CA ILE A 9 13.26 -71.45 -47.57
C ILE A 9 12.34 -70.78 -48.63
N MET A 10 12.16 -71.37 -49.82
CA MET A 10 10.95 -72.13 -50.21
C MET A 10 9.66 -71.35 -49.90
N THR A 11 8.76 -70.98 -50.82
CA THR A 11 8.35 -71.57 -52.10
C THR A 11 7.37 -70.58 -52.74
N SER A 12 7.42 -70.49 -54.06
CA SER A 12 6.30 -70.18 -54.96
C SER A 12 4.90 -70.01 -54.34
N ALA A 13 4.33 -68.80 -54.47
CA ALA A 13 2.91 -68.64 -54.79
C ALA A 13 2.66 -67.24 -55.37
N PHE A 14 2.34 -67.22 -56.66
CA PHE A 14 1.51 -66.19 -57.26
C PHE A 14 0.31 -65.86 -56.35
N ARG A 15 0.14 -64.60 -55.95
CA ARG A 15 -1.13 -63.87 -56.04
C ARG A 15 -0.96 -62.42 -55.57
N MET A 16 -1.57 -61.52 -56.34
CA MET A 16 -1.67 -60.07 -56.11
C MET A 16 -2.03 -59.77 -54.66
N VAL A 17 -1.23 -58.91 -54.01
CA VAL A 17 -1.67 -58.18 -52.82
C VAL A 17 -1.80 -56.73 -53.26
N ALA A 18 -3.04 -56.27 -53.39
CA ALA A 18 -3.35 -54.86 -53.47
C ALA A 18 -2.85 -54.24 -52.16
N VAL A 19 -1.94 -53.28 -52.25
CA VAL A 19 -1.66 -52.39 -51.11
C VAL A 19 -2.95 -51.59 -50.90
N SER A 20 -3.61 -51.82 -49.79
CA SER A 20 -4.73 -51.02 -49.29
C SER A 20 -4.24 -50.24 -48.09
N CYS A 21 -4.69 -48.99 -47.94
CA CYS A 21 -4.40 -48.18 -46.75
C CYS A 21 -4.76 -48.95 -45.46
N THR A 22 -4.06 -48.69 -44.37
CA THR A 22 -4.36 -49.31 -43.07
C THR A 22 -5.67 -48.77 -42.50
N GLN A 23 -6.26 -49.42 -41.50
CA GLN A 23 -7.59 -49.04 -40.95
C GLN A 23 -7.68 -47.61 -40.39
N ASN A 24 -6.55 -46.94 -40.15
CA ASN A 24 -6.48 -45.58 -39.58
C ASN A 24 -6.03 -44.51 -40.58
N GLU A 25 -6.06 -44.81 -41.88
CA GLU A 25 -5.62 -43.89 -42.94
C GLU A 25 -6.75 -43.64 -43.95
N PHE A 26 -6.92 -42.37 -44.35
CA PHE A 26 -7.87 -41.93 -45.37
C PHE A 26 -7.33 -42.16 -46.78
N LYS A 27 -8.22 -42.53 -47.72
CA LYS A 27 -7.86 -42.91 -49.10
C LYS A 27 -8.51 -41.95 -50.12
N CYS A 28 -7.68 -41.26 -50.91
CA CYS A 28 -8.14 -40.38 -51.99
C CYS A 28 -8.86 -41.15 -53.11
N LYS A 29 -9.85 -40.53 -53.79
CA LYS A 29 -10.85 -41.24 -54.61
C LYS A 29 -10.52 -41.38 -56.10
N ASP A 30 -9.60 -40.60 -56.68
CA ASP A 30 -9.34 -40.64 -58.14
C ASP A 30 -8.09 -41.44 -58.60
N ASN A 31 -8.22 -42.08 -59.76
CA ASN A 31 -7.55 -43.34 -60.13
C ASN A 31 -6.54 -43.21 -61.29
N SER A 32 -5.76 -42.12 -61.35
CA SER A 32 -4.83 -41.88 -62.47
C SER A 32 -3.34 -41.92 -62.12
N SER A 33 -2.94 -41.96 -60.85
CA SER A 33 -1.52 -41.96 -60.47
C SER A 33 -1.28 -42.44 -59.03
N GLY A 34 -1.45 -43.74 -58.79
CA GLY A 34 -1.01 -44.41 -57.56
C GLY A 34 -1.90 -44.21 -56.32
N LEU A 35 -1.81 -45.16 -55.39
CA LEU A 35 -2.56 -45.16 -54.13
C LEU A 35 -1.94 -44.16 -53.14
N ILE A 36 -2.69 -43.12 -52.76
CA ILE A 36 -2.30 -42.14 -51.74
C ILE A 36 -3.12 -42.42 -50.47
N CYS A 37 -2.42 -42.60 -49.35
CA CYS A 37 -3.01 -42.80 -48.01
C CYS A 37 -2.56 -41.64 -47.11
N LEU A 38 -3.50 -40.98 -46.46
CA LEU A 38 -3.28 -39.86 -45.55
C LEU A 38 -3.64 -40.27 -44.11
N ALA A 39 -3.00 -39.67 -43.11
CA ALA A 39 -3.40 -39.89 -41.72
C ALA A 39 -4.73 -39.14 -41.43
N HIS A 40 -5.52 -39.63 -40.48
CA HIS A 40 -6.84 -39.05 -40.19
C HIS A 40 -6.81 -37.64 -39.59
N ASP A 41 -5.68 -37.22 -39.04
CA ASP A 41 -5.47 -35.89 -38.46
C ASP A 41 -5.30 -34.78 -39.50
N VAL A 42 -5.14 -35.14 -40.79
CA VAL A 42 -4.97 -34.21 -41.91
C VAL A 42 -6.12 -34.29 -42.93
N THR A 43 -7.31 -34.71 -42.49
CA THR A 43 -8.56 -34.65 -43.27
C THR A 43 -9.49 -33.57 -42.69
N CYS A 44 -10.14 -32.77 -43.54
CA CYS A 44 -10.95 -31.61 -43.13
C CYS A 44 -10.13 -30.52 -42.39
N ASP A 45 -8.88 -30.29 -42.82
CA ASP A 45 -7.96 -29.28 -42.29
C ASP A 45 -7.88 -27.99 -43.16
N ARG A 46 -8.71 -27.92 -44.21
CA ARG A 46 -8.78 -26.87 -45.23
C ARG A 46 -7.57 -26.79 -46.16
N ILE A 47 -6.69 -27.79 -46.15
CA ILE A 47 -5.57 -27.93 -47.09
C ILE A 47 -5.84 -29.16 -47.94
N ALA A 48 -6.22 -28.97 -49.21
CA ALA A 48 -6.46 -30.08 -50.12
C ALA A 48 -5.15 -30.83 -50.43
N LEU A 49 -4.92 -31.95 -49.74
CA LEU A 49 -3.77 -32.85 -49.90
C LEU A 49 -4.08 -33.97 -50.90
N CYS A 50 -5.35 -34.33 -51.09
CA CYS A 50 -5.75 -35.20 -52.18
C CYS A 50 -5.84 -34.41 -53.51
N PRO A 51 -5.41 -34.98 -54.66
CA PRO A 51 -5.45 -34.30 -55.97
C PRO A 51 -6.85 -33.89 -56.44
N ASP A 52 -7.89 -34.56 -55.94
CA ASP A 52 -9.30 -34.31 -56.19
C ASP A 52 -9.98 -33.49 -55.06
N GLY A 53 -9.24 -33.14 -54.01
CA GLY A 53 -9.76 -32.47 -52.81
C GLY A 53 -10.72 -33.32 -51.98
N SER A 54 -10.73 -34.65 -52.18
CA SER A 54 -11.69 -35.55 -51.54
C SER A 54 -11.54 -35.66 -50.02
N ASP A 55 -10.39 -35.28 -49.47
CA ASP A 55 -10.11 -35.14 -48.04
C ASP A 55 -10.90 -34.00 -47.38
N GLU A 56 -11.46 -33.08 -48.17
CA GLU A 56 -12.20 -31.90 -47.70
C GLU A 56 -13.70 -31.94 -48.05
N PHE A 57 -14.19 -33.04 -48.65
CA PHE A 57 -15.59 -33.20 -49.06
C PHE A 57 -16.25 -34.39 -48.32
N TYR A 58 -17.36 -34.12 -47.60
CA TYR A 58 -18.15 -35.03 -46.74
C TYR A 58 -17.53 -35.41 -45.38
N CYS A 59 -17.55 -34.47 -44.43
CA CYS A 59 -17.31 -34.73 -43.01
C CYS A 59 -18.64 -34.89 -42.24
N ASP A 60 -19.27 -36.08 -42.30
CA ASP A 60 -20.47 -36.47 -41.53
C ASP A 60 -20.05 -37.20 -40.22
N ASP A 61 -19.98 -36.45 -39.11
CA ASP A 61 -19.56 -36.92 -37.78
C ASP A 61 -20.75 -37.46 -36.93
N CYS A 62 -21.94 -37.63 -37.54
CA CYS A 62 -23.23 -37.87 -36.85
C CYS A 62 -23.63 -39.35 -36.67
N GLY A 63 -22.83 -40.33 -37.11
CA GLY A 63 -23.19 -41.76 -37.01
C GLY A 63 -24.34 -42.21 -37.95
N PRO A 64 -24.92 -43.43 -37.75
CA PRO A 64 -25.91 -43.98 -38.67
C PRO A 64 -27.29 -43.32 -38.54
N ARG A 65 -27.83 -42.80 -39.65
CA ARG A 65 -29.15 -42.15 -39.71
C ARG A 65 -30.33 -43.06 -39.38
N ASN A 66 -30.27 -44.36 -39.66
CA ASN A 66 -31.36 -45.30 -39.36
C ASN A 66 -30.91 -46.27 -38.25
N ILE A 67 -31.66 -46.32 -37.15
CA ILE A 67 -31.36 -47.11 -35.97
C ILE A 67 -32.49 -48.12 -35.73
N SER A 68 -32.20 -49.41 -35.86
CA SER A 68 -33.12 -50.49 -35.47
C SER A 68 -32.83 -50.99 -34.05
N VAL A 69 -33.86 -51.10 -33.22
CA VAL A 69 -33.73 -51.56 -31.83
C VAL A 69 -33.99 -53.06 -31.78
N ASP A 70 -32.95 -53.88 -31.99
CA ASP A 70 -33.11 -55.32 -32.26
C ASP A 70 -32.83 -56.27 -31.08
N LYS A 71 -32.42 -55.74 -29.90
CA LYS A 71 -32.38 -56.36 -28.54
C LYS A 71 -31.34 -55.69 -27.62
N ASP A 72 -30.38 -54.98 -28.19
CA ASP A 72 -29.31 -54.36 -27.41
C ASP A 72 -29.66 -52.94 -26.95
N LEU A 73 -29.06 -52.52 -25.83
CA LEU A 73 -29.09 -51.16 -25.32
C LEU A 73 -28.28 -50.25 -26.23
N ILE A 74 -28.92 -49.22 -26.81
CA ILE A 74 -28.26 -48.30 -27.74
C ILE A 74 -27.93 -47.01 -27.00
N ASN A 75 -26.66 -46.61 -27.03
CA ASN A 75 -26.23 -45.31 -26.50
C ASN A 75 -25.95 -44.37 -27.66
N LEU A 76 -26.84 -43.40 -27.86
CA LEU A 76 -26.74 -42.38 -28.90
C LEU A 76 -26.09 -41.13 -28.30
N ASN A 77 -25.01 -40.67 -28.91
CA ASN A 77 -24.27 -39.50 -28.44
C ASN A 77 -24.19 -38.44 -29.54
N SER A 78 -24.10 -37.17 -29.13
CA SER A 78 -23.72 -36.09 -30.04
C SER A 78 -22.28 -36.29 -30.57
N PRO A 79 -21.92 -35.68 -31.72
CA PRO A 79 -20.55 -35.79 -32.24
C PRO A 79 -19.52 -35.37 -31.19
N ARG A 80 -18.45 -36.16 -31.07
CA ARG A 80 -17.32 -35.96 -30.13
C ARG A 80 -17.63 -36.05 -28.63
N TYR A 81 -18.86 -36.35 -28.22
CA TYR A 81 -19.21 -36.50 -26.79
C TYR A 81 -18.28 -37.52 -26.09
N PRO A 82 -17.72 -37.19 -24.90
CA PRO A 82 -18.05 -36.05 -24.02
C PRO A 82 -17.30 -34.74 -24.31
N ASP A 83 -16.45 -34.70 -25.35
CA ASP A 83 -15.84 -33.47 -25.82
C ASP A 83 -16.85 -32.60 -26.57
N ARG A 84 -16.48 -31.35 -26.83
CA ARG A 84 -17.40 -30.36 -27.38
C ARG A 84 -17.85 -30.73 -28.81
N TYR A 85 -19.16 -30.62 -29.06
CA TYR A 85 -19.70 -30.86 -30.40
C TYR A 85 -19.27 -29.75 -31.36
N PRO A 86 -19.15 -30.03 -32.66
CA PRO A 86 -18.76 -29.05 -33.67
C PRO A 86 -19.91 -28.10 -34.07
N ASN A 87 -19.55 -26.86 -34.37
CA ASN A 87 -20.45 -25.84 -34.93
C ASN A 87 -20.91 -26.16 -36.36
N ASN A 88 -22.09 -25.68 -36.74
CA ASN A 88 -22.68 -25.74 -38.08
C ASN A 88 -22.97 -27.15 -38.60
N HIS A 89 -23.48 -28.02 -37.72
CA HIS A 89 -23.86 -29.38 -38.02
C HIS A 89 -25.38 -29.59 -37.94
N ASP A 90 -25.89 -30.44 -38.82
CA ASP A 90 -27.30 -30.86 -38.89
C ASP A 90 -27.35 -32.39 -38.92
N CYS A 91 -27.58 -33.01 -37.75
CA CYS A 91 -27.59 -34.46 -37.59
C CYS A 91 -29.02 -34.97 -37.44
N ILE A 92 -29.39 -36.03 -38.19
CA ILE A 92 -30.73 -36.62 -38.13
C ILE A 92 -30.65 -38.13 -37.86
N TRP A 93 -31.40 -38.62 -36.87
CA TRP A 93 -31.52 -40.04 -36.52
C TRP A 93 -32.99 -40.50 -36.55
N LEU A 94 -33.24 -41.65 -37.17
CA LEU A 94 -34.55 -42.29 -37.30
C LEU A 94 -34.53 -43.62 -36.55
N ILE A 95 -35.26 -43.69 -35.44
CA ILE A 95 -35.29 -44.83 -34.52
C ILE A 95 -36.56 -45.64 -34.76
N LYS A 96 -36.38 -46.94 -35.07
CA LYS A 96 -37.47 -47.87 -35.36
C LYS A 96 -37.36 -49.12 -34.47
N GLY A 97 -38.43 -49.42 -33.73
CA GLY A 97 -38.56 -50.66 -32.95
C GLY A 97 -38.97 -51.89 -33.79
N GLN A 98 -39.19 -53.03 -33.13
CA GLN A 98 -39.83 -54.21 -33.72
C GLN A 98 -41.29 -54.36 -33.26
N SER A 99 -42.08 -55.19 -33.96
CA SER A 99 -43.50 -55.42 -33.63
C SER A 99 -43.67 -55.91 -32.18
N LYS A 100 -44.60 -55.29 -31.44
CA LYS A 100 -44.92 -55.55 -30.02
C LYS A 100 -43.87 -55.12 -28.99
N GLN A 101 -42.96 -54.20 -29.34
CA GLN A 101 -42.03 -53.60 -28.39
C GLN A 101 -42.36 -52.12 -28.10
N LEU A 102 -42.14 -51.70 -26.86
CA LEU A 102 -42.10 -50.30 -26.46
C LEU A 102 -40.65 -49.81 -26.61
N VAL A 103 -40.44 -48.76 -27.40
CA VAL A 103 -39.14 -48.09 -27.50
C VAL A 103 -39.11 -46.98 -26.45
N THR A 104 -38.14 -47.08 -25.54
CA THR A 104 -37.95 -46.10 -24.47
C THR A 104 -36.64 -45.37 -24.71
N MET A 105 -36.70 -44.04 -24.73
CA MET A 105 -35.58 -43.12 -24.87
C MET A 105 -35.41 -42.40 -23.53
N ARG A 106 -34.20 -42.42 -22.97
CA ARG A 106 -33.86 -41.77 -21.71
C ARG A 106 -32.66 -40.84 -21.90
N ILE A 107 -32.77 -39.61 -21.46
CA ILE A 107 -31.68 -38.62 -21.51
C ILE A 107 -30.78 -38.86 -20.30
N LYS A 108 -29.50 -39.13 -20.55
CA LYS A 108 -28.51 -39.36 -19.49
C LYS A 108 -27.76 -38.09 -19.13
N ASP A 109 -27.39 -37.31 -20.14
CA ASP A 109 -26.64 -36.06 -20.01
C ASP A 109 -26.99 -35.15 -21.20
N PHE A 110 -27.14 -33.84 -20.96
CA PHE A 110 -27.54 -32.87 -21.97
C PHE A 110 -27.01 -31.48 -21.62
N GLU A 111 -26.18 -30.91 -22.49
CA GLU A 111 -25.73 -29.51 -22.41
C GLU A 111 -25.42 -28.98 -23.83
N MET A 112 -26.28 -28.08 -24.31
CA MET A 112 -26.17 -27.40 -25.61
C MET A 112 -26.21 -25.86 -25.42
N GLU A 113 -25.83 -25.09 -26.43
CA GLU A 113 -25.96 -23.63 -26.38
C GLU A 113 -27.42 -23.18 -26.46
N GLU A 114 -27.88 -22.45 -25.46
CA GLU A 114 -29.21 -21.83 -25.48
C GLU A 114 -29.16 -20.43 -26.11
N PRO A 115 -30.11 -20.06 -26.99
CA PRO A 115 -31.19 -20.85 -27.60
C PRO A 115 -30.84 -21.35 -29.02
N TYR A 116 -29.60 -21.14 -29.48
CA TYR A 116 -29.23 -21.27 -30.89
C TYR A 116 -28.98 -22.71 -31.31
N ASP A 117 -28.49 -23.56 -30.41
CA ASP A 117 -28.25 -24.98 -30.64
C ASP A 117 -29.32 -25.83 -29.97
N TYR A 118 -29.89 -26.78 -30.70
CA TYR A 118 -31.02 -27.54 -30.20
C TYR A 118 -31.09 -28.97 -30.73
N LEU A 119 -31.82 -29.79 -29.97
CA LEU A 119 -32.22 -31.15 -30.34
C LEU A 119 -33.74 -31.25 -30.41
N ASP A 120 -34.27 -31.49 -31.59
CA ASP A 120 -35.68 -31.75 -31.86
C ASP A 120 -36.01 -33.23 -31.76
N VAL A 121 -37.05 -33.54 -31.01
CA VAL A 121 -37.63 -34.88 -30.90
C VAL A 121 -38.97 -34.89 -31.61
N VAL A 122 -39.04 -35.55 -32.75
CA VAL A 122 -40.20 -35.53 -33.67
C VAL A 122 -40.75 -36.93 -33.85
N PHE A 123 -42.07 -37.05 -33.79
CA PHE A 123 -42.77 -38.29 -34.04
C PHE A 123 -43.32 -38.34 -35.47
N LEU A 124 -42.97 -39.37 -36.22
CA LEU A 124 -43.37 -39.58 -37.60
C LEU A 124 -44.32 -40.78 -37.71
N ARG A 125 -45.58 -40.55 -38.06
CA ARG A 125 -46.56 -41.61 -38.35
C ARG A 125 -46.82 -41.71 -39.85
N ASN A 126 -47.04 -42.93 -40.35
CA ASN A 126 -47.28 -43.15 -41.78
C ASN A 126 -48.55 -42.41 -42.25
N GLY A 127 -48.35 -41.35 -43.04
CA GLY A 127 -49.44 -40.58 -43.67
C GLY A 127 -49.97 -39.41 -42.84
N GLU A 128 -49.35 -39.07 -41.71
CA GLU A 128 -49.62 -37.85 -40.92
C GLU A 128 -48.42 -36.90 -40.99
N ASP A 129 -48.65 -35.60 -40.79
CA ASP A 129 -47.58 -34.60 -40.73
C ASP A 129 -46.64 -34.86 -39.53
N PRO A 130 -45.34 -34.51 -39.64
CA PRO A 130 -44.39 -34.66 -38.54
C PRO A 130 -44.89 -33.93 -37.29
N LYS A 131 -45.08 -34.65 -36.19
CA LYS A 131 -45.48 -34.05 -34.91
C LYS A 131 -44.25 -33.87 -34.04
N GLU A 132 -43.76 -32.65 -33.92
CA GLU A 132 -42.75 -32.31 -32.93
C GLU A 132 -43.29 -32.63 -31.53
N LEU A 133 -42.59 -33.49 -30.79
CA LEU A 133 -42.93 -33.82 -29.41
C LEU A 133 -42.41 -32.72 -28.49
N PHE A 134 -41.13 -32.37 -28.64
CA PHE A 134 -40.46 -31.30 -27.92
C PHE A 134 -39.06 -31.00 -28.47
N ARG A 135 -38.58 -29.80 -28.16
CA ARG A 135 -37.23 -29.30 -28.44
C ARG A 135 -36.45 -29.15 -27.14
N LEU A 136 -35.18 -29.52 -27.14
CA LEU A 136 -34.26 -29.33 -26.01
C LEU A 136 -33.14 -28.37 -26.38
N THR A 137 -32.80 -27.47 -25.46
CA THR A 137 -31.71 -26.48 -25.58
C THR A 137 -31.08 -26.27 -24.19
N GLY A 138 -29.90 -25.65 -24.12
CA GLY A 138 -29.29 -25.33 -22.82
C GLY A 138 -28.91 -26.58 -22.01
N ALA A 139 -29.14 -26.52 -20.70
CA ALA A 139 -28.97 -27.66 -19.78
C ALA A 139 -30.32 -28.29 -19.38
N ASP A 140 -31.33 -28.20 -20.26
CA ASP A 140 -32.69 -28.67 -19.95
C ASP A 140 -32.76 -30.20 -19.89
N VAL A 141 -33.06 -30.72 -18.71
CA VAL A 141 -33.27 -32.14 -18.41
C VAL A 141 -34.65 -32.42 -17.83
N SER A 142 -35.59 -31.49 -17.97
CA SER A 142 -36.96 -31.58 -17.44
C SER A 142 -37.72 -32.82 -17.96
N ARG A 143 -37.41 -33.29 -19.18
CA ARG A 143 -38.06 -34.41 -19.88
C ARG A 143 -37.12 -35.61 -19.97
N ARG A 144 -37.02 -36.40 -18.89
CA ARG A 144 -35.99 -37.45 -18.76
C ARG A 144 -36.23 -38.72 -19.58
N THR A 145 -37.49 -39.11 -19.80
CA THR A 145 -37.82 -40.38 -20.45
C THR A 145 -39.02 -40.23 -21.38
N VAL A 146 -38.91 -40.75 -22.61
CA VAL A 146 -39.98 -40.84 -23.60
C VAL A 146 -40.19 -42.31 -23.94
N THR A 147 -41.42 -42.81 -23.82
CA THR A 147 -41.76 -44.19 -24.20
C THR A 147 -42.79 -44.17 -25.32
N LEU A 148 -42.52 -44.88 -26.41
CA LEU A 148 -43.39 -44.96 -27.58
C LEU A 148 -43.62 -46.41 -27.98
N ARG A 149 -44.86 -46.75 -28.34
CA ARG A 149 -45.17 -48.07 -28.89
C ARG A 149 -44.73 -48.13 -30.35
N HIS A 150 -44.09 -49.22 -30.75
CA HIS A 150 -43.63 -49.39 -32.13
C HIS A 150 -44.75 -49.24 -33.17
N ASP A 151 -45.96 -49.70 -32.86
CA ASP A 151 -47.11 -49.61 -33.76
C ASP A 151 -47.57 -48.17 -34.04
N ASP A 152 -47.07 -47.19 -33.28
CA ASP A 152 -47.49 -45.80 -33.42
C ASP A 152 -46.72 -45.03 -34.51
N GLY A 153 -45.48 -45.41 -34.87
CA GLY A 153 -44.65 -44.64 -35.82
C GLY A 153 -43.12 -44.82 -35.68
N VAL A 154 -42.36 -43.90 -36.27
CA VAL A 154 -40.89 -43.79 -36.20
C VAL A 154 -40.54 -42.54 -35.37
N LEU A 155 -39.59 -42.66 -34.45
CA LEU A 155 -39.07 -41.53 -33.68
C LEU A 155 -37.89 -40.90 -34.43
N MET A 156 -37.96 -39.60 -34.71
CA MET A 156 -36.90 -38.82 -35.35
C MET A 156 -36.26 -37.88 -34.34
N LEU A 157 -34.93 -37.85 -34.32
CA LEU A 157 -34.13 -36.90 -33.54
C LEU A 157 -33.34 -36.03 -34.53
N GLU A 158 -33.42 -34.70 -34.41
CA GLU A 158 -32.74 -33.74 -35.28
C GLU A 158 -31.94 -32.75 -34.43
N MET A 159 -30.61 -32.78 -34.52
CA MET A 159 -29.70 -31.87 -33.84
C MET A 159 -29.22 -30.81 -34.82
N LYS A 160 -29.35 -29.53 -34.47
CA LYS A 160 -28.85 -28.39 -35.23
C LYS A 160 -27.96 -27.52 -34.38
N THR A 161 -26.79 -27.18 -34.93
CA THR A 161 -25.83 -26.27 -34.30
C THR A 161 -25.53 -25.07 -35.19
N ASP A 162 -25.30 -23.93 -34.57
CA ASP A 162 -25.02 -22.65 -35.22
C ASP A 162 -23.50 -22.46 -35.46
N LEU A 163 -23.06 -21.26 -35.82
CA LEU A 163 -21.64 -21.00 -36.16
C LEU A 163 -20.75 -20.78 -34.94
N THR A 164 -21.31 -20.68 -33.74
CA THR A 164 -20.68 -20.19 -32.50
C THR A 164 -20.90 -21.11 -31.30
N ILE A 165 -20.15 -20.87 -30.22
CA ILE A 165 -20.25 -21.47 -28.86
C ILE A 165 -20.62 -22.98 -28.81
N GLU A 166 -19.60 -23.82 -28.65
CA GLU A 166 -19.79 -25.26 -28.45
C GLU A 166 -19.94 -25.62 -26.96
N ARG A 167 -20.83 -26.58 -26.64
CA ARG A 167 -20.98 -27.21 -25.32
C ARG A 167 -20.65 -28.70 -25.37
N ARG A 168 -20.84 -29.42 -24.25
CA ARG A 168 -20.48 -30.85 -24.12
C ARG A 168 -21.39 -31.78 -24.94
N GLY A 169 -22.56 -31.31 -25.38
CA GLY A 169 -23.50 -32.09 -26.17
C GLY A 169 -24.36 -33.01 -25.31
N PHE A 170 -24.74 -34.17 -25.84
CA PHE A 170 -25.69 -35.06 -25.16
C PHE A 170 -25.36 -36.55 -25.27
N SER A 171 -25.88 -37.31 -24.31
CA SER A 171 -25.89 -38.77 -24.31
C SER A 171 -27.28 -39.30 -23.97
N ILE A 172 -27.84 -40.10 -24.87
CA ILE A 172 -29.22 -40.60 -24.84
C ILE A 172 -29.19 -42.12 -24.89
N LEU A 173 -29.90 -42.74 -23.97
CA LEU A 173 -30.02 -44.17 -23.83
C LEU A 173 -31.34 -44.64 -24.44
N ILE A 174 -31.28 -45.54 -25.42
CA ILE A 174 -32.46 -46.11 -26.08
C ILE A 174 -32.51 -47.61 -25.76
N ASN A 175 -33.61 -48.06 -25.18
CA ASN A 175 -33.88 -49.47 -24.92
C ASN A 175 -35.26 -49.88 -25.42
N HIS A 176 -35.48 -51.18 -25.50
CA HIS A 176 -36.80 -51.75 -25.72
C HIS A 176 -37.32 -52.34 -24.40
N THR A 177 -38.62 -52.24 -24.18
CA THR A 177 -39.31 -52.82 -23.03
C THR A 177 -40.46 -53.70 -23.54
N GLU A 178 -40.60 -54.90 -23.00
CA GLU A 178 -41.71 -55.81 -23.33
C GLU A 178 -42.97 -55.44 -22.53
N GLU A 179 -44.14 -55.70 -23.09
CA GLU A 179 -45.44 -55.15 -22.66
C GLU A 179 -45.99 -55.76 -21.34
N GLU A 180 -45.24 -56.61 -20.63
CA GLU A 180 -45.71 -57.29 -19.40
C GLU A 180 -45.26 -56.64 -18.07
N ASP A 181 -44.42 -55.59 -18.08
CA ASP A 181 -44.01 -54.86 -16.87
C ASP A 181 -44.75 -53.51 -16.73
N LEU A 182 -46.08 -53.55 -16.56
CA LEU A 182 -46.96 -52.38 -16.63
C LEU A 182 -47.16 -51.58 -15.32
N GLU A 183 -46.37 -51.79 -14.27
CA GLU A 183 -46.54 -51.10 -12.96
C GLU A 183 -45.39 -50.18 -12.50
N ALA A 184 -44.40 -49.84 -13.35
CA ALA A 184 -43.34 -48.88 -12.97
C ALA A 184 -42.71 -48.12 -14.15
N LEU A 185 -43.46 -47.25 -14.83
CA LEU A 185 -42.93 -46.43 -15.93
C LEU A 185 -42.38 -45.05 -15.52
N CYS A 186 -42.77 -44.48 -14.37
CA CYS A 186 -42.19 -43.23 -13.82
C CYS A 186 -41.61 -43.48 -12.42
N GLN A 187 -40.60 -42.71 -12.01
CA GLN A 187 -40.09 -42.75 -10.63
C GLN A 187 -41.16 -42.26 -9.63
N PRO A 188 -41.12 -42.64 -8.34
CA PRO A 188 -42.09 -42.17 -7.35
C PRO A 188 -42.14 -40.63 -7.18
N ASP A 189 -41.12 -39.92 -7.66
CA ASP A 189 -41.00 -38.45 -7.59
C ASP A 189 -41.38 -37.74 -8.91
N GLU A 190 -41.94 -38.47 -9.89
CA GLU A 190 -42.30 -37.96 -11.23
C GLU A 190 -43.83 -37.98 -11.44
N PHE A 191 -44.33 -37.01 -12.19
CA PHE A 191 -45.73 -36.89 -12.58
C PHE A 191 -45.99 -37.60 -13.91
N HIS A 192 -47.02 -38.44 -13.93
CA HIS A 192 -47.37 -39.25 -15.10
C HIS A 192 -48.35 -38.49 -16.01
N CYS A 193 -47.88 -38.09 -17.18
CA CYS A 193 -48.72 -37.58 -18.26
C CYS A 193 -49.14 -38.76 -19.16
N GLY A 194 -50.40 -38.79 -19.57
CA GLY A 194 -50.98 -39.94 -20.26
C GLY A 194 -50.12 -40.49 -21.42
N LYS A 195 -50.22 -41.81 -21.68
CA LYS A 195 -49.45 -42.55 -22.70
C LYS A 195 -47.92 -42.66 -22.48
N GLY A 196 -47.48 -42.79 -21.22
CA GLY A 196 -46.09 -43.17 -20.91
C GLY A 196 -45.07 -42.03 -20.97
N PHE A 197 -45.54 -40.79 -20.76
CA PHE A 197 -44.72 -39.58 -20.68
C PHE A 197 -44.57 -39.17 -19.20
N CYS A 198 -43.34 -39.03 -18.70
CA CYS A 198 -43.08 -38.68 -17.30
C CYS A 198 -42.41 -37.30 -17.25
N VAL A 199 -42.97 -36.39 -16.46
CA VAL A 199 -42.38 -35.07 -16.17
C VAL A 199 -42.00 -34.98 -14.69
N THR A 200 -41.06 -34.10 -14.35
CA THR A 200 -40.67 -33.92 -12.96
C THR A 200 -41.79 -33.26 -12.14
N ASN A 201 -41.84 -33.46 -10.82
CA ASN A 201 -42.84 -32.77 -9.99
C ASN A 201 -42.69 -31.23 -10.01
N SER A 202 -41.50 -30.71 -10.34
CA SER A 202 -41.23 -29.29 -10.61
C SER A 202 -41.83 -28.76 -11.93
N SER A 203 -42.24 -29.66 -12.82
CA SER A 203 -42.91 -29.37 -14.09
C SER A 203 -44.43 -29.39 -13.99
N ARG A 204 -45.00 -29.53 -12.79
CA ARG A 204 -46.44 -29.36 -12.56
C ARG A 204 -46.73 -27.92 -12.16
N CYS A 205 -47.78 -27.34 -12.71
CA CYS A 205 -48.28 -26.01 -12.33
C CYS A 205 -47.20 -24.92 -12.45
N ASN A 206 -46.29 -25.06 -13.41
CA ASN A 206 -45.17 -24.15 -13.64
C ASN A 206 -45.46 -23.13 -14.75
N GLY A 207 -46.64 -23.20 -15.38
CA GLY A 207 -47.06 -22.32 -16.47
C GLY A 207 -46.44 -22.67 -17.83
N TYR A 208 -45.63 -23.74 -17.92
CA TYR A 208 -45.05 -24.23 -19.16
C TYR A 208 -45.80 -25.48 -19.65
N LEU A 209 -45.89 -25.65 -20.96
CA LEU A 209 -46.51 -26.83 -21.57
C LEU A 209 -45.50 -27.99 -21.57
N ASP A 210 -45.38 -28.68 -20.44
CA ASP A 210 -44.53 -29.84 -20.29
C ASP A 210 -45.21 -31.12 -20.74
N CYS A 211 -46.54 -31.19 -20.69
CA CYS A 211 -47.32 -32.33 -21.20
C CYS A 211 -48.18 -32.03 -22.44
N ILE A 212 -48.29 -33.04 -23.31
CA ILE A 212 -48.91 -32.96 -24.65
C ILE A 212 -50.36 -32.44 -24.64
N ASN A 213 -51.07 -32.54 -23.51
CA ASN A 213 -52.49 -32.18 -23.36
C ASN A 213 -52.78 -31.23 -22.17
N TYR A 214 -51.83 -30.42 -21.69
CA TYR A 214 -52.02 -29.53 -20.51
C TYR A 214 -52.33 -30.27 -19.18
N GLU A 215 -52.12 -31.58 -19.09
CA GLU A 215 -52.46 -32.37 -17.89
C GLU A 215 -51.65 -31.96 -16.65
N ASP A 216 -50.45 -31.42 -16.88
CA ASP A 216 -49.52 -30.83 -15.92
C ASP A 216 -49.97 -29.47 -15.35
N GLU A 217 -50.79 -28.74 -16.10
CA GLU A 217 -51.28 -27.39 -15.75
C GLU A 217 -52.78 -27.36 -15.38
N LEU A 218 -53.42 -28.53 -15.33
CA LEU A 218 -54.81 -28.69 -14.93
C LEU A 218 -54.92 -28.94 -13.42
N ASN A 219 -55.85 -28.23 -12.78
CA ASN A 219 -56.22 -28.41 -11.37
C ASN A 219 -55.08 -28.09 -10.37
N CYS A 220 -54.49 -26.90 -10.54
CA CYS A 220 -53.42 -26.35 -9.70
C CYS A 220 -53.97 -25.44 -8.60
N ASP A 221 -53.70 -25.77 -7.33
CA ASP A 221 -54.06 -24.92 -6.18
C ASP A 221 -53.08 -23.75 -6.00
N ASP A 222 -51.81 -23.92 -6.39
CA ASP A 222 -50.75 -22.90 -6.33
C ASP A 222 -49.86 -22.98 -7.58
N ILE A 223 -49.75 -21.86 -8.32
CA ILE A 223 -48.88 -21.72 -9.50
C ILE A 223 -47.48 -21.28 -9.06
N PHE A 224 -46.45 -21.97 -9.56
CA PHE A 224 -45.04 -21.72 -9.27
C PHE A 224 -44.30 -21.27 -10.54
N CYS A 225 -43.84 -20.01 -10.64
CA CYS A 225 -43.07 -19.53 -11.79
C CYS A 225 -41.56 -19.54 -11.46
N PRO A 226 -40.78 -20.59 -11.80
CA PRO A 226 -39.33 -20.57 -11.61
C PRO A 226 -38.67 -19.62 -12.61
N GLY A 227 -37.99 -18.58 -12.11
CA GLY A 227 -37.21 -17.65 -12.95
C GLY A 227 -38.04 -16.60 -13.73
N SER A 228 -39.35 -16.54 -13.52
CA SER A 228 -40.30 -15.66 -14.22
C SER A 228 -41.26 -14.99 -13.22
N TYR A 229 -41.84 -13.83 -13.56
CA TYR A 229 -42.79 -13.11 -12.71
C TYR A 229 -44.21 -13.70 -12.85
N LYS A 230 -44.89 -13.89 -11.72
CA LYS A 230 -46.26 -14.42 -11.63
C LYS A 230 -47.26 -13.26 -11.68
N CYS A 231 -48.07 -13.20 -12.74
CA CYS A 231 -49.19 -12.25 -12.80
C CYS A 231 -50.27 -12.63 -11.78
N ASN A 232 -50.88 -11.65 -11.11
CA ASN A 232 -52.00 -11.89 -10.22
C ASN A 232 -53.30 -12.15 -10.99
N ASN A 233 -53.94 -13.30 -10.78
CA ASN A 233 -55.30 -13.60 -11.28
C ASN A 233 -56.30 -13.59 -10.11
N LEU A 234 -57.27 -12.68 -10.12
CA LEU A 234 -58.42 -12.72 -9.19
C LEU A 234 -59.44 -13.77 -9.67
N ASN A 235 -59.72 -14.76 -8.83
CA ASN A 235 -60.80 -15.73 -9.06
C ASN A 235 -62.17 -15.03 -9.23
N THR A 236 -62.77 -15.26 -10.40
CA THR A 236 -64.23 -15.38 -10.65
C THR A 236 -65.18 -14.69 -9.66
N SER A 237 -65.50 -13.41 -9.89
CA SER A 237 -66.84 -12.87 -9.54
C SER A 237 -67.16 -11.50 -10.17
N SER A 238 -66.80 -11.26 -11.43
CA SER A 238 -67.63 -10.35 -12.23
C SER A 238 -67.61 -10.75 -13.70
N MET A 239 -68.83 -11.00 -14.17
CA MET A 239 -69.15 -11.47 -15.50
C MET A 239 -69.25 -10.26 -16.42
N SER A 240 -68.50 -10.25 -17.52
CA SER A 240 -69.05 -9.76 -18.78
C SER A 240 -68.64 -10.68 -19.92
N SER A 241 -69.68 -11.37 -20.39
CA SER A 241 -69.78 -12.29 -21.50
C SER A 241 -69.08 -11.82 -22.78
N SER A 242 -68.06 -12.55 -23.21
CA SER A 242 -67.97 -13.15 -24.55
C SER A 242 -66.59 -13.74 -24.79
N PHE A 243 -66.32 -14.96 -24.32
CA PHE A 243 -65.46 -15.92 -25.01
C PHE A 243 -65.66 -17.29 -24.35
N THR A 244 -66.02 -18.28 -25.16
CA THR A 244 -66.32 -19.65 -24.74
C THR A 244 -65.02 -20.45 -24.60
N GLY A 245 -64.74 -20.97 -23.41
CA GLY A 245 -63.71 -22.00 -23.19
C GLY A 245 -63.09 -21.90 -21.80
N ASN A 246 -63.37 -22.86 -20.93
CA ASN A 246 -62.69 -23.06 -19.65
C ASN A 246 -61.16 -23.03 -19.84
N LEU A 247 -60.47 -22.06 -19.24
CA LEU A 247 -59.05 -22.18 -18.87
C LEU A 247 -58.73 -21.15 -17.79
N SER A 248 -58.45 -21.60 -16.57
CA SER A 248 -57.70 -20.82 -15.59
C SER A 248 -56.25 -20.77 -16.10
N GLN A 249 -55.97 -19.83 -16.99
CA GLN A 249 -54.67 -19.70 -17.63
C GLN A 249 -53.71 -19.01 -16.64
N ALA A 250 -52.82 -19.79 -16.04
CA ALA A 250 -51.69 -19.27 -15.28
C ALA A 250 -50.76 -18.51 -16.24
N GLN A 251 -50.52 -17.21 -16.03
CA GLN A 251 -49.64 -16.41 -16.89
C GLN A 251 -48.36 -16.05 -16.11
N CYS A 252 -47.24 -16.67 -16.50
CA CYS A 252 -45.90 -16.27 -16.08
C CYS A 252 -45.28 -15.42 -17.21
N ILE A 253 -44.68 -14.28 -16.88
CA ILE A 253 -43.94 -13.45 -17.84
C ILE A 253 -42.44 -13.41 -17.50
N PRO A 254 -41.54 -13.36 -18.49
CA PRO A 254 -40.10 -13.15 -18.25
C PRO A 254 -39.84 -11.88 -17.42
N LEU A 255 -38.87 -11.93 -16.50
CA LEU A 255 -38.49 -10.78 -15.67
C LEU A 255 -38.10 -9.53 -16.48
N ALA A 256 -37.64 -9.71 -17.73
CA ALA A 256 -37.33 -8.60 -18.64
C ALA A 256 -38.57 -7.79 -19.07
N GLN A 257 -39.75 -8.41 -19.05
CA GLN A 257 -41.05 -7.80 -19.38
C GLN A 257 -41.76 -7.22 -18.15
N VAL A 258 -41.06 -7.13 -17.02
CA VAL A 258 -41.57 -6.48 -15.82
C VAL A 258 -41.03 -5.05 -15.81
N CYS A 259 -41.90 -4.07 -15.84
CA CYS A 259 -41.56 -2.64 -15.81
C CYS A 259 -40.80 -2.15 -17.03
N ASP A 260 -41.12 -2.72 -18.19
CA ASP A 260 -40.60 -2.30 -19.48
C ASP A 260 -41.47 -1.23 -20.15
N GLY A 261 -42.61 -0.89 -19.53
CA GLY A 261 -43.57 0.11 -20.00
C GLY A 261 -44.65 -0.45 -20.92
N GLU A 262 -44.69 -1.78 -21.13
CA GLU A 262 -45.76 -2.48 -21.83
C GLU A 262 -46.67 -3.23 -20.83
N GLU A 263 -47.97 -3.30 -21.10
CA GLU A 263 -48.91 -4.02 -20.23
C GLU A 263 -48.91 -5.52 -20.62
N ASN A 264 -48.01 -6.30 -20.02
CA ASN A 264 -47.82 -7.73 -20.29
C ASN A 264 -48.62 -8.64 -19.32
N CYS A 265 -49.01 -8.17 -18.13
CA CYS A 265 -49.92 -8.89 -17.24
C CYS A 265 -51.39 -8.37 -17.32
N PRO A 266 -52.41 -9.23 -17.06
CA PRO A 266 -53.83 -8.88 -17.23
C PRO A 266 -54.33 -7.72 -16.35
N GLU A 267 -53.76 -7.54 -15.15
CA GLU A 267 -54.09 -6.45 -14.23
C GLU A 267 -53.09 -5.28 -14.34
N SER A 268 -52.22 -5.30 -15.37
CA SER A 268 -51.08 -4.38 -15.50
C SER A 268 -50.21 -4.37 -14.22
N ASP A 269 -50.20 -5.51 -13.52
CA ASP A 269 -49.49 -5.60 -12.25
C ASP A 269 -47.98 -5.62 -12.48
N ASP A 270 -47.52 -6.10 -13.62
CA ASP A 270 -46.14 -5.99 -14.09
C ASP A 270 -45.59 -4.56 -14.16
N GLU A 271 -46.42 -3.54 -14.33
CA GLU A 271 -46.02 -2.12 -14.46
C GLU A 271 -46.21 -1.28 -13.19
N ILE A 272 -46.73 -1.88 -12.11
CA ILE A 272 -46.90 -1.22 -10.82
C ILE A 272 -45.88 -1.71 -9.79
N GLN A 273 -45.37 -0.80 -8.97
CA GLN A 273 -44.34 -1.08 -7.94
C GLN A 273 -43.05 -1.73 -8.50
N CYS A 274 -42.61 -1.25 -9.66
CA CYS A 274 -41.43 -1.71 -10.38
C CYS A 274 -40.16 -1.82 -9.56
N ASP A 275 -40.00 -0.87 -8.66
CA ASP A 275 -38.80 -0.75 -7.86
C ASP A 275 -38.65 -1.87 -6.82
N MET A 276 -39.76 -2.54 -6.46
CA MET A 276 -39.78 -3.70 -5.57
C MET A 276 -39.75 -5.03 -6.35
N LYS A 277 -40.18 -5.02 -7.61
CA LYS A 277 -40.29 -6.22 -8.47
C LYS A 277 -39.00 -6.55 -9.21
N ARG A 278 -38.16 -5.56 -9.51
CA ARG A 278 -36.79 -5.76 -10.04
C ARG A 278 -35.75 -5.98 -8.92
N CYS A 279 -36.10 -6.79 -7.92
CA CYS A 279 -35.15 -7.23 -6.91
C CYS A 279 -34.61 -8.61 -7.30
N PRO A 280 -33.31 -8.75 -7.58
CA PRO A 280 -32.75 -10.03 -7.97
C PRO A 280 -32.88 -11.09 -6.86
N ALA A 281 -33.03 -12.35 -7.25
CA ALA A 281 -33.05 -13.46 -6.30
C ALA A 281 -31.73 -13.51 -5.51
N GLY A 282 -31.82 -13.54 -4.17
CA GLY A 282 -30.64 -13.49 -3.28
C GLY A 282 -30.24 -12.09 -2.80
N CYS A 283 -30.95 -11.05 -3.26
CA CYS A 283 -30.82 -9.68 -2.81
C CYS A 283 -32.07 -9.19 -2.04
N GLU A 284 -31.87 -8.28 -1.09
CA GLU A 284 -32.91 -7.61 -0.32
C GLU A 284 -32.95 -6.14 -0.74
N CYS A 285 -34.10 -5.71 -1.28
CA CYS A 285 -34.31 -4.34 -1.75
C CYS A 285 -35.16 -3.57 -0.75
N SER A 286 -34.70 -2.39 -0.34
CA SER A 286 -35.38 -1.53 0.63
C SER A 286 -35.29 -0.06 0.26
N TYR A 287 -36.23 0.74 0.74
CA TYR A 287 -36.24 2.18 0.56
C TYR A 287 -35.75 2.90 1.80
N LYS A 288 -34.74 3.77 1.65
CA LYS A 288 -34.38 4.77 2.65
C LYS A 288 -34.81 6.14 2.14
N GLY A 289 -36.00 6.58 2.52
CA GLY A 289 -36.60 7.80 1.97
C GLY A 289 -36.95 7.60 0.50
N THR A 290 -36.30 8.33 -0.41
CA THR A 290 -36.48 8.23 -1.87
C THR A 290 -35.41 7.37 -2.55
N ASP A 291 -34.36 6.94 -1.84
CA ASP A 291 -33.25 6.19 -2.42
C ASP A 291 -33.53 4.67 -2.31
N LEU A 292 -33.48 3.96 -3.44
CA LEU A 292 -33.54 2.50 -3.52
C LEU A 292 -32.19 1.90 -3.13
N VAL A 293 -32.21 1.03 -2.12
CA VAL A 293 -31.05 0.35 -1.55
C VAL A 293 -31.18 -1.15 -1.80
N VAL A 294 -30.21 -1.73 -2.49
CA VAL A 294 -30.15 -3.16 -2.82
C VAL A 294 -28.98 -3.80 -2.06
N HIS A 295 -29.30 -4.81 -1.25
CA HIS A 295 -28.34 -5.58 -0.45
C HIS A 295 -28.26 -7.02 -0.94
N CYS A 296 -27.15 -7.42 -1.54
CA CYS A 296 -26.95 -8.79 -2.00
C CYS A 296 -25.98 -9.52 -1.08
N ASN A 297 -26.48 -10.57 -0.43
CA ASN A 297 -25.70 -11.40 0.51
C ASN A 297 -25.41 -12.80 -0.06
N ASN A 298 -26.27 -13.33 -0.93
CA ASN A 298 -26.17 -14.70 -1.48
C ASN A 298 -26.43 -14.71 -3.00
N GLY A 299 -25.38 -14.53 -3.80
CA GLY A 299 -25.43 -14.69 -5.27
C GLY A 299 -25.08 -13.43 -6.05
N TRP A 300 -24.06 -13.52 -6.91
CA TRP A 300 -23.69 -12.52 -7.91
C TRP A 300 -23.25 -13.26 -9.18
N ASP A 301 -24.00 -13.04 -10.26
CA ASP A 301 -23.74 -13.49 -11.64
C ASP A 301 -24.05 -12.33 -12.61
N SER A 302 -23.53 -12.37 -13.84
CA SER A 302 -23.76 -11.36 -14.89
C SER A 302 -25.26 -11.14 -15.17
N SER A 303 -26.07 -12.20 -15.01
CA SER A 303 -27.54 -12.17 -15.12
C SER A 303 -28.25 -11.36 -14.02
N THR A 304 -27.67 -11.30 -12.81
CA THR A 304 -28.20 -10.53 -11.66
C THR A 304 -28.26 -9.04 -11.95
N LEU A 305 -27.34 -8.53 -12.78
CA LEU A 305 -27.28 -7.12 -13.14
C LEU A 305 -28.40 -6.70 -14.10
N ALA A 306 -28.86 -7.62 -14.96
CA ALA A 306 -30.01 -7.39 -15.84
C ALA A 306 -31.32 -7.28 -15.04
N GLY A 307 -31.39 -7.91 -13.87
CA GLY A 307 -32.55 -7.87 -12.97
C GLY A 307 -32.59 -6.67 -12.02
N LEU A 308 -31.59 -5.78 -12.02
CA LEU A 308 -31.55 -4.61 -11.13
C LEU A 308 -32.39 -3.45 -11.70
N ALA A 309 -33.12 -2.76 -10.83
CA ALA A 309 -33.79 -1.53 -11.20
C ALA A 309 -32.77 -0.45 -11.65
N LEU A 310 -33.03 0.20 -12.78
CA LEU A 310 -32.16 1.25 -13.36
C LEU A 310 -32.00 2.46 -12.42
N ILE A 311 -32.96 2.67 -11.50
CA ILE A 311 -32.95 3.75 -10.50
C ILE A 311 -32.25 3.36 -9.19
N THR A 312 -31.52 2.25 -9.16
CA THR A 312 -30.80 1.81 -7.95
C THR A 312 -29.79 2.88 -7.52
N HIS A 313 -29.96 3.39 -6.30
CA HIS A 313 -29.11 4.46 -5.77
C HIS A 313 -27.97 3.92 -4.92
N THR A 314 -28.21 2.83 -4.18
CA THR A 314 -27.19 2.19 -3.34
C THR A 314 -27.16 0.70 -3.63
N LEU A 315 -25.99 0.18 -3.99
CA LEU A 315 -25.75 -1.24 -4.24
C LEU A 315 -24.70 -1.75 -3.27
N GLN A 316 -25.09 -2.71 -2.43
CA GLN A 316 -24.20 -3.35 -1.46
C GLN A 316 -24.02 -4.82 -1.85
N LEU A 317 -22.83 -5.15 -2.34
CA LEU A 317 -22.41 -6.50 -2.70
C LEU A 317 -21.44 -7.01 -1.62
N SER A 318 -21.95 -7.38 -0.45
CA SER A 318 -21.10 -7.77 0.68
C SER A 318 -21.03 -9.28 0.83
N GLY A 319 -19.84 -9.87 0.69
CA GLY A 319 -19.62 -11.29 0.99
C GLY A 319 -20.05 -12.25 -0.12
N VAL A 320 -20.15 -11.78 -1.36
CA VAL A 320 -20.66 -12.56 -2.50
C VAL A 320 -19.53 -13.26 -3.28
N ASN A 321 -18.33 -13.34 -2.69
CA ASN A 321 -17.16 -14.06 -3.21
C ASN A 321 -16.71 -13.60 -4.62
N ILE A 322 -16.90 -12.31 -4.93
CA ILE A 322 -16.48 -11.72 -6.21
C ILE A 322 -14.95 -11.72 -6.26
N SER A 323 -14.37 -12.31 -7.32
CA SER A 323 -12.92 -12.39 -7.51
C SER A 323 -12.41 -11.44 -8.60
N LYS A 324 -13.20 -11.22 -9.66
CA LYS A 324 -12.92 -10.29 -10.77
C LYS A 324 -14.20 -9.56 -11.14
N LEU A 325 -14.04 -8.30 -11.55
CA LEU A 325 -15.10 -7.48 -12.11
C LEU A 325 -14.76 -7.20 -13.57
N ASP A 326 -15.64 -7.60 -14.49
CA ASP A 326 -15.44 -7.33 -15.92
C ASP A 326 -15.56 -5.84 -16.24
N GLN A 327 -15.10 -5.46 -17.42
CA GLN A 327 -15.12 -4.06 -17.87
C GLN A 327 -16.56 -3.61 -18.14
N GLY A 328 -16.94 -2.42 -17.63
CA GLY A 328 -18.26 -1.84 -17.85
C GLY A 328 -19.43 -2.61 -17.25
N VAL A 329 -19.20 -3.48 -16.26
CA VAL A 329 -20.27 -4.25 -15.60
C VAL A 329 -21.34 -3.36 -14.99
N PHE A 330 -21.04 -2.11 -14.62
CA PHE A 330 -22.02 -1.22 -14.00
C PHE A 330 -22.66 -0.22 -14.97
N LYS A 331 -22.45 -0.37 -16.28
CA LYS A 331 -22.88 0.61 -17.30
C LYS A 331 -24.40 0.81 -17.36
N ALA A 332 -25.17 -0.23 -17.04
CA ALA A 332 -26.64 -0.17 -17.04
C ALA A 332 -27.20 0.66 -15.88
N ILE A 333 -26.48 0.79 -14.75
CA ILE A 333 -26.96 1.42 -13.50
C ILE A 333 -26.28 2.77 -13.24
N SER A 334 -26.45 3.71 -14.16
CA SER A 334 -25.79 5.03 -14.15
C SER A 334 -26.28 6.01 -13.06
N HIS A 335 -27.40 5.71 -12.39
CA HIS A 335 -27.95 6.49 -11.28
C HIS A 335 -27.35 6.15 -9.91
N LEU A 336 -26.41 5.20 -9.87
CA LEU A 336 -25.83 4.72 -8.62
C LEU A 336 -25.06 5.85 -7.91
N LYS A 337 -25.43 6.13 -6.67
CA LYS A 337 -24.75 7.08 -5.77
C LYS A 337 -23.75 6.36 -4.87
N VAL A 338 -24.01 5.11 -4.49
CA VAL A 338 -23.11 4.37 -3.60
C VAL A 338 -22.93 2.92 -4.02
N LEU A 339 -21.66 2.48 -4.05
CA LEU A 339 -21.25 1.11 -4.33
C LEU A 339 -20.39 0.58 -3.18
N SER A 340 -20.80 -0.52 -2.55
CA SER A 340 -19.99 -1.26 -1.58
C SER A 340 -19.67 -2.65 -2.12
N LEU A 341 -18.37 -2.94 -2.22
CA LEU A 341 -17.81 -4.23 -2.63
C LEU A 341 -17.12 -4.93 -1.45
N LYS A 342 -17.56 -4.61 -0.23
CA LYS A 342 -16.94 -5.08 1.01
C LYS A 342 -16.92 -6.61 1.12
N ASN A 343 -15.93 -7.17 1.82
CA ASN A 343 -15.85 -8.62 2.11
C ASN A 343 -15.82 -9.51 0.86
N ASN A 344 -15.27 -9.04 -0.26
CA ASN A 344 -15.10 -9.84 -1.48
C ASN A 344 -13.63 -10.25 -1.68
N ARG A 345 -13.38 -11.19 -2.60
CA ARG A 345 -12.03 -11.71 -2.90
C ARG A 345 -11.39 -11.00 -4.09
N ILE A 346 -11.68 -9.71 -4.26
CA ILE A 346 -11.16 -8.90 -5.36
C ILE A 346 -9.65 -8.71 -5.17
N THR A 347 -8.87 -9.13 -6.16
CA THR A 347 -7.39 -9.01 -6.12
C THR A 347 -6.87 -7.81 -6.90
N GLU A 348 -7.57 -7.40 -7.96
CA GLU A 348 -7.18 -6.31 -8.85
C GLU A 348 -8.43 -5.64 -9.43
N ILE A 349 -8.35 -4.33 -9.63
CA ILE A 349 -9.36 -3.52 -10.34
C ILE A 349 -8.78 -3.21 -11.72
N GLN A 350 -9.46 -3.66 -12.78
CA GLN A 350 -9.04 -3.39 -14.15
C GLN A 350 -9.43 -1.98 -14.59
N GLU A 351 -8.76 -1.46 -15.61
CA GLU A 351 -9.17 -0.21 -16.27
C GLU A 351 -10.60 -0.34 -16.79
N ARG A 352 -11.39 0.75 -16.69
CA ARG A 352 -12.78 0.81 -17.19
C ARG A 352 -13.76 -0.16 -16.52
N THR A 353 -13.41 -0.74 -15.37
CA THR A 353 -14.36 -1.53 -14.56
C THR A 353 -15.57 -0.68 -14.12
N PHE A 354 -15.36 0.60 -13.80
CA PHE A 354 -16.41 1.51 -13.30
C PHE A 354 -17.05 2.39 -14.40
N ASP A 355 -16.94 1.99 -15.67
CA ASP A 355 -17.54 2.73 -16.79
C ASP A 355 -19.07 2.86 -16.61
N GLY A 356 -19.59 4.08 -16.80
CA GLY A 356 -21.00 4.43 -16.60
C GLY A 356 -21.39 4.91 -15.19
N LEU A 357 -20.46 4.90 -14.21
CA LEU A 357 -20.71 5.33 -12.83
C LEU A 357 -20.29 6.80 -12.53
N GLU A 358 -20.60 7.72 -13.44
CA GLU A 358 -20.17 9.13 -13.31
C GLU A 358 -20.81 9.86 -12.11
N ASN A 359 -21.97 9.41 -11.64
CA ASN A 359 -22.73 9.99 -10.52
C ASN A 359 -22.38 9.37 -9.16
N LEU A 360 -21.44 8.44 -9.11
CA LEU A 360 -21.08 7.75 -7.88
C LEU A 360 -20.47 8.73 -6.88
N LEU A 361 -21.01 8.76 -5.66
CA LEU A 361 -20.57 9.61 -4.56
C LEU A 361 -19.66 8.88 -3.58
N TRP A 362 -19.87 7.57 -3.39
CA TRP A 362 -19.11 6.78 -2.41
C TRP A 362 -18.75 5.39 -2.95
N LEU A 363 -17.49 5.01 -2.77
CA LEU A 363 -16.96 3.68 -3.11
C LEU A 363 -16.33 3.03 -1.87
N ASP A 364 -16.78 1.82 -1.54
CA ASP A 364 -16.26 1.03 -0.42
C ASP A 364 -15.62 -0.28 -0.90
N LEU A 365 -14.31 -0.41 -0.68
CA LEU A 365 -13.46 -1.55 -1.04
C LEU A 365 -12.93 -2.29 0.20
N SER A 366 -13.60 -2.13 1.36
CA SER A 366 -13.12 -2.66 2.63
C SER A 366 -13.06 -4.20 2.67
N ASN A 367 -12.07 -4.76 3.36
CA ASN A 367 -11.88 -6.20 3.52
C ASN A 367 -11.87 -6.94 2.16
N THR A 368 -11.08 -6.42 1.23
CA THR A 368 -10.77 -7.03 -0.07
C THR A 368 -9.31 -7.48 -0.12
N LEU A 369 -8.92 -8.24 -1.14
CA LEU A 369 -7.56 -8.79 -1.29
C LEU A 369 -6.69 -7.98 -2.25
N ILE A 370 -6.97 -6.68 -2.41
CA ILE A 370 -6.24 -5.80 -3.32
C ILE A 370 -4.82 -5.58 -2.80
N THR A 371 -3.82 -5.93 -3.60
CA THR A 371 -2.40 -5.80 -3.23
C THR A 371 -1.73 -4.56 -3.82
N GLU A 372 -2.17 -4.12 -5.00
CA GLU A 372 -1.66 -2.98 -5.74
C GLU A 372 -2.80 -2.19 -6.39
N LEU A 373 -2.77 -0.86 -6.26
CA LEU A 373 -3.66 0.05 -7.01
C LEU A 373 -3.00 0.46 -8.32
N GLN A 374 -3.60 0.05 -9.44
CA GLN A 374 -3.15 0.40 -10.79
C GLN A 374 -3.44 1.86 -11.13
N GLY A 375 -2.64 2.45 -12.01
CA GLY A 375 -2.89 3.79 -12.57
C GLY A 375 -4.21 3.82 -13.36
N SER A 376 -4.96 4.92 -13.28
CA SER A 376 -6.23 5.10 -14.02
C SER A 376 -7.32 4.05 -13.76
N ALA A 377 -7.21 3.25 -12.70
CA ALA A 377 -8.22 2.23 -12.36
C ALA A 377 -9.59 2.81 -11.95
N MET A 378 -9.66 4.11 -11.64
CA MET A 378 -10.86 4.83 -11.16
C MET A 378 -11.10 6.15 -11.89
N GLU A 379 -10.59 6.28 -13.12
CA GLU A 379 -10.62 7.54 -13.88
C GLU A 379 -12.03 8.02 -14.20
N GLU A 380 -12.98 7.09 -14.31
CA GLU A 380 -14.37 7.35 -14.69
C GLU A 380 -15.21 7.98 -13.55
N LEU A 381 -14.75 7.89 -12.30
CA LEU A 381 -15.51 8.26 -11.10
C LEU A 381 -15.40 9.77 -10.75
N SER A 382 -15.78 10.64 -11.69
CA SER A 382 -15.55 12.10 -11.58
C SER A 382 -16.32 12.81 -10.44
N SER A 383 -17.48 12.30 -10.03
CA SER A 383 -18.31 12.89 -8.95
C SER A 383 -18.04 12.32 -7.56
N LEU A 384 -17.04 11.45 -7.44
CA LEU A 384 -16.79 10.72 -6.21
C LEU A 384 -16.39 11.65 -5.07
N ARG A 385 -17.06 11.51 -3.92
CA ARG A 385 -16.83 12.32 -2.71
C ARG A 385 -16.08 11.56 -1.64
N GLY A 386 -16.21 10.24 -1.58
CA GLY A 386 -15.57 9.42 -0.56
C GLY A 386 -15.09 8.06 -1.07
N ILE A 387 -13.90 7.67 -0.63
CA ILE A 387 -13.31 6.34 -0.90
C ILE A 387 -12.94 5.69 0.43
N THR A 388 -13.35 4.43 0.60
CA THR A 388 -12.97 3.60 1.74
C THR A 388 -12.14 2.40 1.31
N ILE A 389 -10.90 2.35 1.78
CA ILE A 389 -9.98 1.22 1.66
C ILE A 389 -9.58 0.86 3.10
N PHE A 390 -10.36 -0.02 3.72
CA PHE A 390 -10.16 -0.44 5.11
C PHE A 390 -9.88 -1.94 5.18
N ASP A 391 -8.87 -2.36 5.93
CA ASP A 391 -8.48 -3.76 6.10
C ASP A 391 -8.15 -4.47 4.78
N VAL A 392 -7.23 -3.86 4.01
CA VAL A 392 -6.79 -4.37 2.70
C VAL A 392 -5.27 -4.60 2.74
N PRO A 393 -4.74 -5.71 2.18
CA PRO A 393 -3.30 -6.02 2.13
C PRO A 393 -2.55 -5.17 1.09
N LEU A 394 -2.76 -3.85 1.09
CA LEU A 394 -2.22 -2.92 0.11
C LEU A 394 -0.72 -2.70 0.34
N THR A 395 0.09 -3.08 -0.65
CA THR A 395 1.56 -2.97 -0.61
C THR A 395 2.09 -1.83 -1.47
N ARG A 396 1.39 -1.47 -2.56
CA ARG A 396 1.86 -0.51 -3.56
C ARG A 396 0.75 0.34 -4.15
N ILE A 397 0.99 1.64 -4.30
CA ILE A 397 0.11 2.57 -5.01
C ILE A 397 0.90 3.13 -6.21
N LYS A 398 0.45 2.82 -7.43
CA LYS A 398 1.11 3.30 -8.66
C LYS A 398 0.81 4.77 -8.92
N SER A 399 1.64 5.35 -9.79
CA SER A 399 1.48 6.71 -10.31
C SER A 399 0.08 6.87 -10.95
N ASN A 400 -0.60 8.00 -10.70
CA ASN A 400 -1.94 8.28 -11.24
C ASN A 400 -3.04 7.27 -10.86
N ALA A 401 -2.89 6.51 -9.76
CA ALA A 401 -3.92 5.56 -9.31
C ALA A 401 -5.26 6.22 -9.01
N PHE A 402 -5.24 7.50 -8.60
CA PHE A 402 -6.42 8.29 -8.27
C PHE A 402 -6.75 9.39 -9.31
N SER A 403 -6.28 9.21 -10.56
CA SER A 403 -6.61 10.12 -11.66
C SER A 403 -8.13 10.22 -11.85
N GLY A 404 -8.64 11.38 -12.28
CA GLY A 404 -10.08 11.62 -12.50
C GLY A 404 -10.89 11.99 -11.24
N LEU A 405 -10.35 11.77 -10.04
CA LEU A 405 -11.06 11.91 -8.76
C LEU A 405 -11.04 13.32 -8.15
N SER A 406 -11.45 14.32 -8.95
CA SER A 406 -11.32 15.76 -8.61
C SER A 406 -12.22 16.27 -7.47
N GLN A 407 -13.24 15.51 -7.06
CA GLN A 407 -14.23 15.93 -6.05
C GLN A 407 -14.14 15.18 -4.71
N VAL A 408 -13.14 14.31 -4.54
CA VAL A 408 -13.02 13.49 -3.33
C VAL A 408 -12.72 14.41 -2.13
N LYS A 409 -13.54 14.29 -1.09
CA LYS A 409 -13.43 15.02 0.17
C LYS A 409 -12.94 14.14 1.31
N THR A 410 -13.34 12.88 1.32
CA THR A 410 -13.02 11.93 2.40
C THR A 410 -12.26 10.74 1.82
N LEU A 411 -11.03 10.54 2.29
CA LEU A 411 -10.20 9.40 1.88
C LEU A 411 -9.83 8.59 3.11
N ILE A 412 -10.16 7.29 3.10
CA ILE A 412 -9.83 6.36 4.17
C ILE A 412 -8.93 5.27 3.58
N ILE A 413 -7.68 5.19 4.05
CA ILE A 413 -6.71 4.17 3.67
C ILE A 413 -6.13 3.57 4.96
N VAL A 414 -6.68 2.45 5.40
CA VAL A 414 -6.28 1.77 6.62
C VAL A 414 -5.96 0.32 6.31
N ARG A 415 -4.70 -0.08 6.53
CA ARG A 415 -4.23 -1.45 6.34
C ARG A 415 -4.14 -2.11 7.71
N HIS A 416 -4.81 -3.24 7.93
CA HIS A 416 -4.79 -3.92 9.22
C HIS A 416 -4.26 -5.35 9.09
N ILE A 417 -2.94 -5.51 8.91
CA ILE A 417 -2.29 -6.82 8.99
C ILE A 417 -0.90 -6.67 9.63
N GLU A 418 -0.70 -7.33 10.76
CA GLU A 418 0.61 -7.48 11.40
C GLU A 418 1.59 -8.17 10.44
N GLY A 419 2.73 -7.53 10.14
CA GLY A 419 3.80 -8.12 9.32
C GLY A 419 3.81 -7.77 7.83
N LEU A 420 2.96 -6.84 7.37
CA LEU A 420 3.06 -6.32 5.99
C LEU A 420 4.31 -5.44 5.80
N PRO A 421 4.90 -5.43 4.58
CA PRO A 421 5.96 -4.49 4.24
C PRO A 421 5.43 -3.03 4.25
N PRO A 422 6.33 -2.03 4.41
CA PRO A 422 5.95 -0.62 4.34
C PRO A 422 5.31 -0.29 2.99
N LEU A 423 4.27 0.57 3.00
CA LEU A 423 3.58 1.00 1.78
C LEU A 423 4.55 1.70 0.84
N VAL A 424 4.61 1.24 -0.41
CA VAL A 424 5.37 1.89 -1.48
C VAL A 424 4.43 2.78 -2.29
N VAL A 425 4.64 4.08 -2.23
CA VAL A 425 3.88 5.08 -2.99
C VAL A 425 4.78 5.62 -4.10
N GLU A 426 4.37 5.47 -5.36
CA GLU A 426 5.08 6.05 -6.50
C GLU A 426 4.87 7.57 -6.61
N ASP A 427 5.74 8.25 -7.37
CA ASP A 427 5.60 9.68 -7.63
C ASP A 427 4.26 9.97 -8.32
N ASN A 428 3.58 11.05 -7.91
CA ASN A 428 2.26 11.42 -8.44
C ASN A 428 1.16 10.35 -8.25
N ALA A 429 1.32 9.41 -7.31
CA ALA A 429 0.28 8.42 -7.01
C ALA A 429 -1.09 9.05 -6.69
N PHE A 430 -1.10 10.17 -5.96
CA PHE A 430 -2.31 10.91 -5.54
C PHE A 430 -2.72 12.04 -6.50
N GLN A 431 -2.16 12.06 -7.72
CA GLN A 431 -2.54 13.06 -8.72
C GLN A 431 -4.03 12.92 -9.07
N GLY A 432 -4.79 14.02 -8.96
CA GLY A 432 -6.24 14.05 -9.15
C GLY A 432 -7.03 14.34 -7.87
N LEU A 433 -6.43 14.16 -6.68
CA LEU A 433 -7.08 14.35 -5.39
C LEU A 433 -6.86 15.76 -4.79
N ASP A 434 -7.29 16.81 -5.48
CA ASP A 434 -6.99 18.19 -5.06
C ASP A 434 -7.88 18.71 -3.91
N THR A 435 -9.05 18.08 -3.68
CA THR A 435 -10.09 18.60 -2.77
C THR A 435 -10.24 17.83 -1.46
N VAL A 436 -9.31 16.93 -1.13
CA VAL A 436 -9.40 16.08 0.06
C VAL A 436 -9.39 16.94 1.33
N ALA A 437 -10.48 16.86 2.09
CA ALA A 437 -10.70 17.63 3.31
C ALA A 437 -10.42 16.80 4.58
N GLU A 438 -10.80 15.53 4.58
CA GLU A 438 -10.59 14.59 5.68
C GLU A 438 -9.86 13.34 5.19
N LEU A 439 -8.78 12.99 5.87
CA LEU A 439 -7.93 11.86 5.52
C LEU A 439 -7.76 10.96 6.74
N TYR A 440 -8.06 9.67 6.60
CA TYR A 440 -7.89 8.66 7.63
C TYR A 440 -6.87 7.63 7.18
N VAL A 441 -5.74 7.53 7.88
CA VAL A 441 -4.62 6.69 7.44
C VAL A 441 -4.02 5.85 8.56
N ASP A 442 -3.54 4.65 8.25
CA ASP A 442 -2.64 3.90 9.14
C ASP A 442 -1.24 4.52 9.15
N ASP A 443 -0.72 4.86 7.97
CA ASP A 443 0.61 5.42 7.80
C ASP A 443 0.59 6.95 7.79
N HIS A 444 1.18 7.56 8.82
CA HIS A 444 1.29 9.01 8.95
C HIS A 444 2.02 9.68 7.77
N ARG A 445 2.84 8.97 6.99
CA ARG A 445 3.52 9.50 5.78
C ARG A 445 2.53 9.98 4.72
N LEU A 446 1.35 9.38 4.65
CA LEU A 446 0.30 9.75 3.71
C LEU A 446 -0.27 11.15 3.98
N CYS A 447 -0.23 11.62 5.23
CA CYS A 447 -0.67 12.97 5.59
C CYS A 447 0.11 14.07 4.84
N CYS A 448 1.35 13.80 4.45
CA CYS A 448 2.21 14.81 3.81
C CYS A 448 1.83 15.16 2.39
N PHE A 449 1.14 14.27 1.69
CA PHE A 449 0.62 14.55 0.36
C PHE A 449 -0.54 15.55 0.41
N PHE A 450 -1.19 15.70 1.57
CA PHE A 450 -2.40 16.52 1.75
C PHE A 450 -2.24 17.53 2.91
N PRO A 451 -1.35 18.53 2.78
CA PRO A 451 -1.04 19.47 3.88
C PRO A 451 -2.21 20.35 4.31
N SER A 452 -3.24 20.50 3.46
CA SER A 452 -4.45 21.29 3.77
C SER A 452 -5.59 20.46 4.37
N SER A 453 -5.45 19.14 4.42
CA SER A 453 -6.49 18.22 4.90
C SER A 453 -6.39 17.98 6.40
N LYS A 454 -7.50 17.67 7.06
CA LYS A 454 -7.52 17.15 8.44
C LYS A 454 -7.11 15.68 8.41
N CYS A 455 -5.83 15.41 8.56
CA CYS A 455 -5.31 14.04 8.63
C CYS A 455 -5.49 13.45 10.05
N LYS A 456 -6.13 12.28 10.13
CA LYS A 456 -6.36 11.49 11.33
C LYS A 456 -5.66 10.14 11.15
N THR A 457 -4.76 9.80 12.05
CA THR A 457 -3.96 8.57 11.94
C THR A 457 -4.46 7.52 12.94
N LEU A 458 -4.50 6.23 12.53
CA LEU A 458 -4.81 5.11 13.44
C LEU A 458 -3.60 4.67 14.27
N GLU A 459 -2.41 5.07 13.84
CA GLU A 459 -1.22 5.03 14.67
C GLU A 459 -0.94 6.41 15.26
N PRO A 460 -0.30 6.46 16.43
CA PRO A 460 0.10 7.73 16.99
C PRO A 460 1.15 8.46 16.17
N GLN A 461 0.94 9.76 15.95
CA GLN A 461 1.94 10.56 15.28
C GLN A 461 3.24 10.63 16.11
N PRO A 462 4.40 10.34 15.50
CA PRO A 462 5.67 10.56 16.18
C PRO A 462 5.82 12.06 16.47
N PRO A 463 6.39 12.43 17.62
CA PRO A 463 6.51 13.83 17.98
C PRO A 463 7.51 14.49 17.00
N LEU A 464 7.03 15.48 16.23
CA LEU A 464 7.71 16.18 15.11
C LEU A 464 7.83 15.38 13.79
N PHE A 465 6.73 14.91 13.24
CA PHE A 465 6.73 14.46 11.85
C PHE A 465 6.87 15.65 10.88
N MET A 466 7.99 15.73 10.15
CA MET A 466 8.20 16.73 9.10
C MET A 466 7.76 16.19 7.74
N CYS A 467 6.78 16.87 7.12
CA CYS A 467 6.32 16.55 5.76
C CYS A 467 7.22 17.10 4.64
N SER A 468 8.45 17.45 4.98
CA SER A 468 9.42 18.09 4.10
C SER A 468 10.75 17.35 4.11
N GLU A 469 11.73 17.92 3.42
CA GLU A 469 13.16 17.59 3.59
C GLU A 469 13.56 17.61 5.08
N LEU A 470 14.62 16.87 5.43
CA LEU A 470 15.19 16.81 6.79
C LEU A 470 15.40 18.22 7.38
N MET A 471 15.76 19.19 6.54
CA MET A 471 15.75 20.61 6.87
C MET A 471 14.90 21.42 5.87
N PRO A 472 13.78 22.03 6.28
CA PRO A 472 12.84 22.66 5.35
C PRO A 472 13.35 23.94 4.70
N LYS A 473 14.25 24.69 5.36
CA LYS A 473 14.70 26.02 4.91
C LYS A 473 16.13 25.96 4.41
N MET A 474 16.36 26.48 3.19
CA MET A 474 17.71 26.59 2.60
C MET A 474 18.69 27.36 3.50
N VAL A 475 18.19 28.35 4.25
CA VAL A 475 18.97 29.12 5.22
C VAL A 475 19.57 28.21 6.30
N LEU A 476 18.79 27.27 6.84
CA LEU A 476 19.26 26.31 7.84
C LEU A 476 20.32 25.39 7.25
N LYS A 477 20.11 24.89 6.03
CA LYS A 477 21.08 24.04 5.30
C LYS A 477 22.45 24.70 5.17
N VAL A 478 22.46 25.97 4.75
CA VAL A 478 23.70 26.75 4.61
C VAL A 478 24.38 26.94 5.97
N PHE A 479 23.62 27.29 7.02
CA PHE A 479 24.18 27.47 8.36
C PHE A 479 24.76 26.18 8.95
N MET A 480 24.13 25.00 8.72
CA MET A 480 24.67 23.72 9.20
C MET A 480 26.09 23.46 8.69
N TRP A 481 26.32 23.67 7.38
CA TRP A 481 27.65 23.50 6.78
C TRP A 481 28.65 24.53 7.34
N ILE A 482 28.27 25.80 7.43
CA ILE A 482 29.15 26.86 7.93
C ILE A 482 29.55 26.60 9.39
N LEU A 483 28.57 26.33 10.26
CA LEU A 483 28.81 26.09 11.68
C LEU A 483 29.58 24.78 11.91
N GLY A 484 29.25 23.71 11.19
CA GLY A 484 29.96 22.43 11.28
C GLY A 484 31.43 22.53 10.84
N ILE A 485 31.71 23.11 9.68
CA ILE A 485 33.09 23.29 9.18
C ILE A 485 33.87 24.23 10.08
N SER A 486 33.27 25.36 10.51
CA SER A 486 33.97 26.33 11.36
C SER A 486 34.29 25.76 12.75
N ALA A 487 33.37 25.00 13.36
CA ALA A 487 33.62 24.29 14.60
C ALA A 487 34.73 23.25 14.44
N LEU A 488 34.71 22.44 13.38
CA LEU A 488 35.72 21.40 13.16
C LEU A 488 37.11 22.01 12.92
N VAL A 489 37.24 22.90 11.93
CA VAL A 489 38.52 23.51 11.54
C VAL A 489 39.07 24.40 12.65
N GLY A 490 38.22 25.22 13.27
CA GLY A 490 38.60 26.13 14.34
C GLY A 490 39.15 25.37 15.54
N ASN A 491 38.49 24.30 15.97
CA ASN A 491 38.93 23.52 17.12
C ASN A 491 40.15 22.64 16.80
N ILE A 492 40.26 22.06 15.60
CA ILE A 492 41.49 21.38 15.16
C ILE A 492 42.69 22.33 15.19
N TYR A 493 42.51 23.58 14.74
CA TYR A 493 43.57 24.58 14.82
C TYR A 493 43.99 24.85 16.26
N VAL A 494 43.04 25.00 17.19
CA VAL A 494 43.34 25.17 18.63
C VAL A 494 44.09 23.96 19.18
N MET A 495 43.68 22.74 18.83
CA MET A 495 44.38 21.51 19.25
C MET A 495 45.84 21.51 18.80
N VAL A 496 46.09 21.76 17.51
CA VAL A 496 47.45 21.82 16.95
C VAL A 496 48.26 22.94 17.60
N TRP A 497 47.65 24.11 17.81
CA TRP A 497 48.32 25.24 18.45
C TRP A 497 48.75 24.91 19.89
N ARG A 498 47.82 24.39 20.71
CA ARG A 498 48.07 24.05 22.11
C ARG A 498 49.06 22.90 22.28
N CYS A 499 49.10 21.94 21.34
CA CYS A 499 50.13 20.90 21.30
C CYS A 499 51.53 21.46 20.98
N ARG A 500 51.63 22.48 20.12
CA ARG A 500 52.91 23.08 19.71
C ARG A 500 53.42 24.16 20.66
N GLU A 501 52.55 24.71 21.50
CA GLU A 501 52.89 25.75 22.48
C GLU A 501 53.84 25.21 23.57
N ARG A 502 55.12 25.60 23.51
CA ARG A 502 56.12 25.31 24.55
C ARG A 502 55.82 26.14 25.80
N THR A 503 55.09 25.56 26.75
CA THR A 503 54.75 26.19 28.03
C THR A 503 55.95 26.23 28.98
N ALA A 504 56.80 27.25 28.84
CA ALA A 504 57.93 27.47 29.75
C ALA A 504 57.46 28.10 31.09
N GLY A 505 57.44 27.29 32.16
CA GLY A 505 57.71 27.77 33.52
C GLY A 505 56.55 28.07 34.49
N ARG A 506 55.29 27.66 34.24
CA ARG A 506 54.24 27.74 35.30
C ARG A 506 53.23 26.61 35.20
N GLU A 507 53.12 25.78 36.24
CA GLU A 507 52.27 24.58 36.28
C GLU A 507 50.80 24.89 35.91
N SER A 508 50.23 25.98 36.42
CA SER A 508 48.86 26.43 36.09
C SER A 508 48.64 26.72 34.59
N ARG A 509 49.66 27.21 33.85
CA ARG A 509 49.53 27.41 32.39
C ARG A 509 49.55 26.09 31.61
N VAL A 510 50.28 25.09 32.11
CA VAL A 510 50.29 23.74 31.52
C VAL A 510 48.93 23.08 31.68
N VAL A 511 48.34 23.15 32.87
CA VAL A 511 46.99 22.64 33.16
C VAL A 511 45.94 23.33 32.31
N GLN A 512 45.96 24.67 32.24
CA GLN A 512 45.01 25.41 31.40
C GLN A 512 45.12 25.04 29.92
N SER A 513 46.34 24.95 29.37
CA SER A 513 46.53 24.57 27.97
C SER A 513 45.98 23.17 27.69
N PHE A 514 46.17 22.23 28.63
CA PHE A 514 45.63 20.87 28.54
C PHE A 514 44.10 20.82 28.63
N LEU A 515 43.47 21.59 29.54
CA LEU A 515 42.01 21.64 29.64
C LEU A 515 41.37 22.29 28.41
N VAL A 516 41.96 23.37 27.88
CA VAL A 516 41.51 24.01 26.63
C VAL A 516 41.69 23.08 25.43
N PHE A 517 42.74 22.25 25.42
CA PHE A 517 42.91 21.21 24.39
C PHE A 517 41.76 20.20 24.44
N ASN A 518 41.38 19.70 25.62
CA ASN A 518 40.27 18.75 25.75
C ASN A 518 38.91 19.40 25.42
N LEU A 519 38.72 20.68 25.75
CA LEU A 519 37.55 21.45 25.33
C LEU A 519 37.46 21.57 23.79
N ALA A 520 38.58 21.80 23.11
CA ALA A 520 38.60 21.82 21.65
C ALA A 520 38.27 20.43 21.06
N VAL A 521 38.67 19.34 21.73
CA VAL A 521 38.27 17.97 21.30
C VAL A 521 36.76 17.79 21.41
N SER A 522 36.13 18.20 22.51
CA SER A 522 34.68 18.05 22.69
C SER A 522 33.87 18.94 21.73
N ASP A 523 34.32 20.17 21.48
CA ASP A 523 33.68 21.06 20.49
C ASP A 523 33.85 20.58 19.04
N ALA A 524 34.98 19.93 18.71
CA ALA A 524 35.19 19.32 17.40
C ALA A 524 34.25 18.13 17.16
N LEU A 525 33.93 17.35 18.20
CA LEU A 525 32.94 16.27 18.12
C LEU A 525 31.55 16.81 17.77
N MET A 526 31.16 17.95 18.37
CA MET A 526 29.90 18.62 18.01
C MET A 526 29.89 19.11 16.55
N GLY A 527 31.02 19.64 16.07
CA GLY A 527 31.21 20.00 14.66
C GLY A 527 31.07 18.80 13.72
N LEU A 528 31.63 17.64 14.09
CA LEU A 528 31.49 16.40 13.34
C LEU A 528 30.04 15.92 13.28
N TYR A 529 29.31 15.98 14.41
CA TYR A 529 27.87 15.70 14.45
C TYR A 529 27.09 16.55 13.44
N MET A 530 27.33 17.87 13.42
CA MET A 530 26.65 18.77 12.48
C MET A 530 26.92 18.41 11.01
N LEU A 531 28.12 17.94 10.69
CA LEU A 531 28.47 17.49 9.35
C LEU A 531 27.81 16.17 8.96
N ILE A 532 27.60 15.25 9.91
CA ILE A 532 26.85 14.00 9.67
C ILE A 532 25.39 14.32 9.33
N ILE A 533 24.76 15.25 10.05
CA ILE A 533 23.39 15.67 9.76
C ILE A 533 23.31 16.41 8.43
N ALA A 534 24.26 17.32 8.15
CA ALA A 534 24.29 18.06 6.89
C ALA A 534 24.52 17.14 5.67
N SER A 535 25.31 16.08 5.81
CA SER A 535 25.51 15.09 4.75
C SER A 535 24.30 14.19 4.57
N ALA A 536 23.60 13.81 5.66
CA ALA A 536 22.34 13.08 5.58
C ALA A 536 21.25 13.88 4.86
N ASP A 537 21.09 15.18 5.19
CA ASP A 537 20.16 16.08 4.49
C ASP A 537 20.48 16.16 2.98
N ALA A 538 21.76 16.26 2.62
CA ALA A 538 22.20 16.29 1.23
C ALA A 538 21.97 14.95 0.48
N TYR A 539 22.03 13.82 1.20
CA TYR A 539 21.82 12.50 0.62
C TYR A 539 20.34 12.19 0.37
N PHE A 540 19.48 12.42 1.36
CA PHE A 540 18.05 12.10 1.25
C PHE A 540 17.24 13.17 0.50
N GLY A 541 17.65 14.45 0.60
CA GLY A 541 17.00 15.57 -0.09
C GLY A 541 15.48 15.58 0.09
N LYS A 542 14.76 15.74 -1.03
CA LYS A 542 13.28 15.80 -1.10
C LYS A 542 12.57 14.49 -0.75
N SER A 543 13.28 13.36 -0.86
CA SER A 543 12.72 12.03 -0.60
C SER A 543 12.93 11.59 0.86
N TYR A 544 13.32 12.50 1.76
CA TYR A 544 13.55 12.15 3.16
C TYR A 544 12.31 11.58 3.86
N PHE A 545 11.12 12.13 3.61
CA PHE A 545 9.91 11.71 4.33
C PHE A 545 9.55 10.24 4.09
N THR A 546 9.79 9.69 2.89
CA THR A 546 9.55 8.28 2.58
C THR A 546 10.55 7.36 3.29
N MET A 547 11.75 7.87 3.56
CA MET A 547 12.90 7.15 4.12
C MET A 547 13.16 7.45 5.62
N SER A 548 12.32 8.27 6.25
CA SER A 548 12.54 8.79 7.61
C SER A 548 12.67 7.69 8.67
N MET A 549 11.97 6.56 8.52
CA MET A 549 12.06 5.42 9.43
C MET A 549 13.40 4.69 9.29
N GLU A 550 13.87 4.49 8.07
CA GLU A 550 15.18 3.87 7.81
C GLU A 550 16.31 4.73 8.36
N TRP A 551 16.22 6.06 8.20
CA TRP A 551 17.18 6.98 8.80
C TRP A 551 17.19 6.94 10.33
N ARG A 552 16.02 7.06 10.99
CA ARG A 552 15.94 7.11 12.47
C ARG A 552 16.39 5.81 13.13
N THR A 553 16.16 4.67 12.48
CA THR A 553 16.59 3.35 12.98
C THR A 553 18.04 3.02 12.63
N SER A 554 18.64 3.75 11.69
CA SER A 554 20.00 3.49 11.21
C SER A 554 21.08 3.59 12.30
N PRO A 555 22.16 2.79 12.19
CA PRO A 555 23.31 2.91 13.09
C PRO A 555 24.03 4.26 12.96
N THR A 556 23.93 4.92 11.79
CA THR A 556 24.52 6.26 11.56
C THR A 556 23.81 7.33 12.38
N CYS A 557 22.48 7.30 12.46
CA CYS A 557 21.71 8.20 13.33
C CYS A 557 22.04 7.96 14.82
N LYS A 558 22.09 6.69 15.25
CA LYS A 558 22.46 6.32 16.64
C LYS A 558 23.88 6.78 16.99
N PHE A 559 24.83 6.65 16.06
CA PHE A 559 26.20 7.13 16.23
C PHE A 559 26.30 8.66 16.24
N ALA A 560 25.51 9.36 15.43
CA ALA A 560 25.45 10.82 15.43
C ALA A 560 24.98 11.35 16.79
N GLY A 561 23.89 10.80 17.34
CA GLY A 561 23.39 11.16 18.66
C GLY A 561 24.37 10.86 19.80
N PHE A 562 25.08 9.73 19.71
CA PHE A 562 26.14 9.36 20.64
C PHE A 562 27.26 10.41 20.69
N ILE A 563 27.76 10.82 19.51
CA ILE A 563 28.80 11.85 19.40
C ILE A 563 28.29 13.20 19.92
N SER A 564 27.04 13.58 19.62
CA SER A 564 26.51 14.87 20.05
C SER A 564 26.46 14.97 21.58
N ILE A 565 26.00 13.92 22.28
CA ILE A 565 25.92 13.93 23.75
C ILE A 565 27.31 13.99 24.37
N ILE A 566 28.25 13.18 23.88
CA ILE A 566 29.63 13.22 24.39
C ILE A 566 30.23 14.61 24.16
N GLY A 567 30.04 15.20 22.98
CA GLY A 567 30.55 16.52 22.63
C GLY A 567 29.98 17.63 23.52
N THR A 568 28.67 17.67 23.72
CA THR A 568 28.00 18.71 24.52
C THR A 568 28.35 18.59 25.99
N GLU A 569 28.19 17.40 26.58
CA GLU A 569 28.37 17.19 28.02
C GLU A 569 29.83 17.31 28.43
N ALA A 570 30.76 16.78 27.63
CA ALA A 570 32.19 16.97 27.90
C ALA A 570 32.59 18.45 27.88
N SER A 571 32.02 19.24 26.96
CA SER A 571 32.30 20.68 26.87
C SER A 571 31.88 21.42 28.14
N VAL A 572 30.68 21.16 28.66
CA VAL A 572 30.21 21.77 29.92
C VAL A 572 31.08 21.32 31.09
N PHE A 573 31.43 20.04 31.20
CA PHE A 573 32.34 19.57 32.26
C PHE A 573 33.74 20.18 32.16
N PHE A 574 34.32 20.33 30.98
CA PHE A 574 35.61 21.01 30.83
C PHE A 574 35.52 22.50 31.17
N LEU A 575 34.43 23.18 30.83
CA LEU A 575 34.18 24.56 31.25
C LEU A 575 34.09 24.70 32.78
N THR A 576 33.43 23.77 33.47
CA THR A 576 33.41 23.76 34.94
C THR A 576 34.80 23.53 35.54
N LEU A 577 35.58 22.59 35.01
CA LEU A 577 36.95 22.32 35.47
C LEU A 577 37.87 23.51 35.25
N ILE A 578 37.78 24.19 34.09
CA ILE A 578 38.52 25.42 33.81
C ILE A 578 38.14 26.51 34.82
N SER A 579 36.86 26.61 35.17
CA SER A 579 36.35 27.59 36.14
C SER A 579 36.84 27.31 37.56
N ILE A 580 36.86 26.04 37.98
CA ILE A 580 37.39 25.60 39.27
C ILE A 580 38.90 25.81 39.35
N ASP A 581 39.66 25.41 38.33
CA ASP A 581 41.11 25.67 38.25
C ASP A 581 41.44 27.15 38.40
N ARG A 582 40.68 28.00 37.72
CA ARG A 582 40.83 29.46 37.80
C ARG A 582 40.48 30.00 39.17
N PHE A 583 39.40 29.52 39.77
CA PHE A 583 38.99 29.90 41.11
C PHE A 583 40.08 29.58 42.13
N LEU A 584 40.60 28.34 42.13
CA LEU A 584 41.66 27.90 43.03
C LEU A 584 42.94 28.73 42.83
N SER A 585 43.34 28.94 41.57
CA SER A 585 44.57 29.68 41.22
C SER A 585 44.54 31.16 41.61
N ILE A 586 43.39 31.84 41.46
CA ILE A 586 43.27 33.29 41.68
C ILE A 586 42.87 33.62 43.12
N VAL A 587 41.92 32.88 43.69
CA VAL A 587 41.40 33.17 45.04
C VAL A 587 42.37 32.72 46.12
N PHE A 588 43.05 31.59 45.89
CA PHE A 588 43.93 30.94 46.87
C PHE A 588 45.37 30.74 46.35
N PRO A 589 46.11 31.82 46.04
CA PRO A 589 47.42 31.73 45.37
C PRO A 589 48.51 30.97 46.16
N PHE A 590 48.42 30.90 47.50
CA PHE A 590 49.39 30.20 48.36
C PHE A 590 48.84 28.90 48.98
N SER A 591 47.62 28.51 48.63
CA SER A 591 47.02 27.27 49.12
C SER A 591 47.70 26.06 48.49
N THR A 592 47.70 24.93 49.20
CA THR A 592 48.17 23.63 48.69
C THR A 592 47.18 22.98 47.73
N TYR A 593 45.94 23.47 47.69
CA TYR A 593 44.84 22.94 46.86
C TYR A 593 44.84 23.56 45.45
N HIS A 594 45.81 23.16 44.60
CA HIS A 594 45.84 23.49 43.17
C HIS A 594 45.76 22.23 42.31
N LEU A 595 45.10 22.32 41.15
CA LEU A 595 45.10 21.27 40.14
C LEU A 595 46.52 21.12 39.58
N ARG A 596 47.14 19.96 39.83
CA ARG A 596 48.45 19.60 39.27
C ARG A 596 48.27 18.96 37.89
N PRO A 597 49.28 18.98 37.00
CA PRO A 597 49.20 18.35 35.67
C PRO A 597 48.75 16.88 35.68
N LYS A 598 49.25 16.07 36.62
CA LYS A 598 48.80 14.67 36.78
C LYS A 598 47.34 14.57 37.25
N SER A 599 46.93 15.46 38.14
CA SER A 599 45.55 15.50 38.64
C SER A 599 44.57 15.97 37.56
N SER A 600 44.95 16.93 36.71
CA SER A 600 44.12 17.36 35.59
C SER A 600 43.97 16.29 34.51
N GLN A 601 45.00 15.46 34.29
CA GLN A 601 44.89 14.30 33.39
C GLN A 601 43.90 13.25 33.91
N ILE A 602 43.96 12.93 35.21
CA ILE A 602 43.00 12.00 35.83
C ILE A 602 41.59 12.59 35.76
N ALA A 603 41.41 13.88 36.08
CA ALA A 603 40.12 14.54 35.98
C ALA A 603 39.55 14.50 34.55
N ALA A 604 40.38 14.78 33.53
CA ALA A 604 39.96 14.68 32.13
C ALA A 604 39.58 13.25 31.74
N LEU A 605 40.34 12.24 32.18
CA LEU A 605 40.00 10.84 31.94
C LEU A 605 38.65 10.47 32.58
N CYS A 606 38.38 10.92 33.82
CA CYS A 606 37.10 10.71 34.48
C CYS A 606 35.94 11.39 33.73
N VAL A 607 36.15 12.61 33.21
CA VAL A 607 35.15 13.32 32.38
C VAL A 607 34.84 12.51 31.11
N TRP A 608 35.87 12.04 30.40
CA TRP A 608 35.68 11.23 29.19
C TRP A 608 34.98 9.89 29.48
N ILE A 609 35.35 9.20 30.56
CA ILE A 609 34.68 7.96 30.95
C ILE A 609 33.22 8.23 31.33
N GLY A 610 32.96 9.27 32.13
CA GLY A 610 31.61 9.64 32.54
C GLY A 610 30.71 9.99 31.36
N THR A 611 31.19 10.80 30.42
CA THR A 611 30.44 11.19 29.22
C THR A 611 30.23 10.04 28.24
N MET A 612 31.21 9.13 28.10
CA MET A 612 31.04 7.89 27.34
C MET A 612 29.94 6.99 27.93
N ILE A 613 29.92 6.82 29.25
CA ILE A 613 28.87 6.06 29.94
C ILE A 613 27.51 6.72 29.70
N ILE A 614 27.41 8.02 29.90
CA ILE A 614 26.19 8.79 29.65
C ILE A 614 25.70 8.60 28.20
N GLY A 615 26.59 8.69 27.21
CA GLY A 615 26.21 8.50 25.80
C GLY A 615 25.80 7.05 25.46
N LEU A 616 26.40 6.04 26.11
CA LEU A 616 26.13 4.63 25.87
C LEU A 616 24.83 4.14 26.53
N VAL A 617 24.45 4.70 27.68
CA VAL A 617 23.26 4.26 28.45
C VAL A 617 21.99 4.21 27.59
N PRO A 618 21.65 5.25 26.80
CA PRO A 618 20.48 5.19 25.91
C PRO A 618 20.57 4.13 24.81
N ILE A 619 21.77 3.73 24.38
CA ILE A 619 21.95 2.69 23.35
C ILE A 619 21.75 1.29 23.95
N ILE A 620 22.28 1.07 25.14
CA ILE A 620 22.22 -0.23 25.83
C ILE A 620 20.81 -0.51 26.35
N LEU A 621 20.15 0.50 26.92
CA LEU A 621 18.79 0.38 27.42
C LEU A 621 17.74 0.33 26.30
N ALA A 622 18.12 0.60 25.04
CA ALA A 622 17.23 0.59 23.88
C ALA A 622 16.89 -0.83 23.35
N SER A 623 17.14 -1.89 24.12
CA SER A 623 16.96 -3.28 23.67
C SER A 623 15.49 -3.71 23.47
N ASP A 624 14.52 -2.91 23.94
CA ASP A 624 13.10 -3.13 23.63
C ASP A 624 12.67 -2.23 22.48
N SER A 625 11.91 -2.80 21.52
CA SER A 625 11.37 -2.21 20.28
C SER A 625 10.55 -0.92 20.45
N THR A 626 10.44 -0.40 21.68
CA THR A 626 9.77 0.84 22.05
C THR A 626 10.73 1.96 22.47
N SER A 627 12.05 1.83 22.34
CA SER A 627 13.01 2.71 23.05
C SER A 627 14.16 3.30 22.22
N ASP A 628 13.93 3.72 20.97
CA ASP A 628 14.93 4.44 20.16
C ASP A 628 15.14 5.89 20.64
N PHE A 629 15.81 6.10 21.78
CA PHE A 629 16.06 7.42 22.38
C PHE A 629 16.69 8.44 21.41
N TYR A 630 17.71 8.03 20.64
CA TYR A 630 18.32 8.89 19.62
C TYR A 630 17.46 9.02 18.37
N GLY A 631 16.68 7.98 18.02
CA GLY A 631 15.77 7.98 16.87
C GLY A 631 14.43 8.69 17.12
N LEU A 632 14.22 9.28 18.31
CA LEU A 632 13.01 10.07 18.62
C LEU A 632 12.93 11.40 17.84
N SER A 633 14.04 11.85 17.25
CA SER A 633 14.13 13.08 16.46
C SER A 633 14.84 12.81 15.14
N ASP A 634 14.39 13.49 14.08
CA ASP A 634 15.01 13.42 12.75
C ASP A 634 16.48 13.87 12.75
N VAL A 635 16.87 14.70 13.73
CA VAL A 635 18.24 15.22 13.91
C VAL A 635 19.06 14.37 14.91
N CYS A 636 18.53 13.22 15.30
CA CYS A 636 19.19 12.21 16.12
C CYS A 636 19.64 12.69 17.51
N ILE A 637 19.01 13.73 18.06
CA ILE A 637 19.38 14.34 19.35
C ILE A 637 18.24 14.25 20.39
N GLY A 638 18.55 13.64 21.53
CA GLY A 638 17.58 13.36 22.61
C GLY A 638 17.34 14.54 23.57
N LEU A 639 16.93 15.70 23.05
CA LEU A 639 16.61 16.88 23.88
C LEU A 639 15.32 16.70 24.70
N PRO A 640 15.22 17.30 25.90
CA PRO A 640 14.06 17.20 26.80
C PRO A 640 12.87 18.08 26.37
N LEU A 641 12.69 18.31 25.07
CA LEU A 641 11.60 19.13 24.53
C LEU A 641 10.35 18.32 24.19
N MET A 642 10.43 16.98 24.30
CA MET A 642 9.49 16.05 23.68
C MET A 642 8.92 15.07 24.71
N THR A 643 7.60 14.90 24.73
CA THR A 643 6.92 13.89 25.54
C THR A 643 6.55 12.69 24.67
N LYS A 644 7.06 11.52 25.02
CA LYS A 644 6.58 10.26 24.43
C LYS A 644 5.24 9.91 25.07
N VAL A 645 4.21 9.71 24.27
CA VAL A 645 2.93 9.18 24.75
C VAL A 645 3.09 7.67 24.94
N THR A 646 2.55 7.14 26.03
CA THR A 646 2.71 5.73 26.41
C THR A 646 1.41 4.94 26.40
N GLU A 647 0.28 5.63 26.51
CA GLU A 647 -1.02 4.99 26.46
C GLU A 647 -1.92 5.77 25.53
N TYR A 648 -2.49 5.05 24.58
CA TYR A 648 -3.50 5.53 23.67
C TYR A 648 -4.78 4.79 23.98
N GLU A 649 -5.86 5.52 24.12
CA GLU A 649 -7.18 4.93 24.13
C GLU A 649 -7.78 5.15 22.74
N VAL A 650 -8.69 4.29 22.30
CA VAL A 650 -9.22 4.35 20.92
C VAL A 650 -10.63 4.91 21.00
N VAL A 651 -10.88 6.08 20.39
CA VAL A 651 -12.25 6.59 20.20
C VAL A 651 -12.75 6.13 18.84
N ASP A 652 -13.87 5.40 18.85
CA ASP A 652 -14.61 5.06 17.66
C ASP A 652 -15.30 6.30 17.06
N GLN A 653 -14.84 6.73 15.88
CA GLN A 653 -15.47 7.77 15.10
C GLN A 653 -16.36 7.16 14.02
N GLN A 654 -17.64 7.54 14.02
CA GLN A 654 -18.57 7.22 12.93
C GLN A 654 -18.42 8.21 11.78
N ILE A 655 -18.26 7.68 10.57
CA ILE A 655 -18.18 8.42 9.32
C ILE A 655 -19.50 8.24 8.57
N ASP A 656 -20.18 9.35 8.33
CA ASP A 656 -21.46 9.38 7.60
C ASP A 656 -21.19 9.23 6.10
N ALA A 657 -21.38 8.01 5.59
CA ALA A 657 -21.14 7.62 4.22
C ALA A 657 -22.40 7.74 3.35
N GLY A 658 -23.11 8.87 3.44
CA GLY A 658 -24.08 9.35 2.46
C GLY A 658 -25.14 8.34 1.97
N GLY A 659 -25.58 7.41 2.82
CA GLY A 659 -26.56 6.35 2.47
C GLY A 659 -26.13 4.93 2.83
N VAL A 660 -24.83 4.66 3.03
CA VAL A 660 -24.31 3.39 3.56
C VAL A 660 -24.38 3.41 5.09
N ALA A 661 -24.41 2.24 5.71
CA ALA A 661 -24.22 2.13 7.15
C ALA A 661 -22.95 2.88 7.60
N ASN A 662 -23.04 3.62 8.71
CA ASN A 662 -21.93 4.42 9.24
C ASN A 662 -20.66 3.56 9.37
N ILE A 663 -19.55 4.03 8.80
CA ILE A 663 -18.25 3.37 8.93
C ILE A 663 -17.67 3.76 10.28
N ILE A 664 -17.26 2.79 11.08
CA ILE A 664 -16.65 3.02 12.39
C ILE A 664 -15.14 2.91 12.24
N VAL A 665 -14.41 3.98 12.56
CA VAL A 665 -12.94 4.00 12.58
C VAL A 665 -12.46 4.32 13.99
N GLY A 666 -11.69 3.41 14.59
CA GLY A 666 -11.09 3.65 15.90
C GLY A 666 -9.84 4.53 15.78
N ILE A 667 -9.87 5.73 16.38
CA ILE A 667 -8.75 6.68 16.36
C ILE A 667 -8.06 6.68 17.72
N PRO A 668 -6.74 6.44 17.80
CA PRO A 668 -6.01 6.55 19.06
C PRO A 668 -5.94 8.01 19.52
N TYR A 669 -6.32 8.26 20.76
CA TYR A 669 -6.11 9.52 21.44
C TYR A 669 -5.13 9.33 22.61
N PRO A 670 -4.17 10.26 22.80
CA PRO A 670 -3.16 10.13 23.84
C PRO A 670 -3.78 10.38 25.23
N VAL A 671 -3.81 9.37 26.09
CA VAL A 671 -4.39 9.44 27.45
C VAL A 671 -3.32 9.57 28.51
N ASP A 672 -2.24 8.79 28.40
CA ASP A 672 -1.13 8.83 29.36
C ASP A 672 0.22 9.05 28.67
N TYR A 673 1.03 9.88 29.31
CA TYR A 673 2.34 10.31 28.83
C TYR A 673 3.37 9.93 29.89
N ARG A 674 4.07 8.80 29.75
CA ARG A 674 5.24 8.54 30.60
C ARG A 674 6.46 9.28 30.09
N ALA A 675 7.22 9.74 31.07
CA ALA A 675 8.50 10.36 30.88
C ALA A 675 9.60 9.36 30.49
N SER A 676 9.67 8.92 29.22
CA SER A 676 10.94 8.42 28.66
C SER A 676 12.05 9.51 28.65
N TRP A 677 11.72 10.74 29.07
CA TRP A 677 12.58 11.90 29.19
C TRP A 677 13.31 12.05 30.53
N PHE A 678 13.09 11.21 31.55
CA PHE A 678 13.78 11.38 32.85
C PHE A 678 15.30 11.47 32.69
N PHE A 679 15.87 10.68 31.78
CA PHE A 679 17.28 10.73 31.44
C PHE A 679 17.69 12.07 30.81
N SER A 680 16.98 12.52 29.75
CA SER A 680 17.25 13.81 29.11
C SER A 680 17.10 15.00 30.06
N ILE A 681 16.14 14.95 30.98
CA ILE A 681 15.96 16.01 31.99
C ILE A 681 17.06 15.99 33.01
N ALA A 682 17.32 14.83 33.62
CA ALA A 682 18.36 14.73 34.64
C ALA A 682 19.69 15.22 34.07
N LEU A 683 19.99 14.87 32.82
CA LEU A 683 21.19 15.31 32.10
C LEU A 683 21.13 16.80 31.72
N PHE A 684 20.29 17.19 30.77
CA PHE A 684 20.33 18.52 30.16
C PHE A 684 19.78 19.64 31.06
N LEU A 685 18.87 19.32 31.98
CA LEU A 685 18.34 20.30 32.91
C LEU A 685 19.05 20.23 34.26
N GLY A 686 19.17 19.04 34.85
CA GLY A 686 19.74 18.86 36.19
C GLY A 686 21.24 19.11 36.24
N VAL A 687 22.01 18.32 35.50
CA VAL A 687 23.49 18.36 35.53
C VAL A 687 24.02 19.66 34.96
N ASN A 688 23.49 20.15 33.83
CA ASN A 688 23.95 21.42 33.25
C ASN A 688 23.61 22.63 34.13
N LEU A 689 22.42 22.69 34.75
CA LEU A 689 22.10 23.75 35.71
C LEU A 689 23.03 23.71 36.93
N LEU A 690 23.34 22.52 37.45
CA LEU A 690 24.33 22.36 38.53
C LEU A 690 25.70 22.89 38.10
N CYS A 691 26.15 22.56 36.89
CA CYS A 691 27.42 23.03 36.34
C CYS A 691 27.44 24.57 36.22
N PHE A 692 26.39 25.18 35.66
CA PHE A 692 26.29 26.63 35.54
C PHE A 692 26.25 27.35 36.89
N THR A 693 25.58 26.78 37.90
CA THR A 693 25.55 27.38 39.25
C THR A 693 26.94 27.34 39.90
N VAL A 694 27.69 26.24 39.77
CA VAL A 694 29.08 26.15 40.24
C VAL A 694 29.95 27.19 39.56
N ILE A 695 29.86 27.30 38.23
CA ILE A 695 30.60 28.29 37.45
C ILE A 695 30.27 29.71 37.94
N LEU A 696 28.98 30.03 38.10
CA LEU A 696 28.54 31.35 38.56
C LEU A 696 29.14 31.70 39.93
N ILE A 697 29.11 30.76 40.89
CA ILE A 697 29.69 30.95 42.23
C ILE A 697 31.21 31.20 42.14
N CYS A 698 31.93 30.38 41.35
CA CYS A 698 33.36 30.54 41.12
C CYS A 698 33.70 31.94 40.57
N TYR A 699 32.97 32.41 39.56
CA TYR A 699 33.24 33.72 38.95
C TYR A 699 32.90 34.89 39.86
N ILE A 700 31.77 34.83 40.59
CA ILE A 700 31.44 35.85 41.59
C ILE A 700 32.58 35.97 42.61
N ALA A 701 33.14 34.86 43.08
CA ALA A 701 34.26 34.86 44.02
C ALA A 701 35.56 35.39 43.38
N ILE A 702 35.88 35.00 42.14
CA ILE A 702 37.02 35.52 41.37
C ILE A 702 36.89 37.04 41.22
N PHE A 703 35.75 37.55 40.75
CA PHE A 703 35.52 38.99 40.55
C PHE A 703 35.62 39.78 41.86
N ARG A 704 35.06 39.27 42.96
CA ARG A 704 35.21 39.88 44.29
C ARG A 704 36.67 39.97 44.71
N ARG A 705 37.44 38.89 44.52
CA ARG A 705 38.86 38.85 44.91
C ARG A 705 39.72 39.74 44.03
N VAL A 706 39.51 39.72 42.71
CA VAL A 706 40.21 40.59 41.75
C VAL A 706 39.94 42.05 42.07
N ARG A 707 38.68 42.44 42.38
CA ARG A 707 38.33 43.81 42.76
C ARG A 707 38.94 44.24 44.10
N ALA A 708 39.04 43.32 45.06
CA ALA A 708 39.70 43.57 46.34
C ALA A 708 41.23 43.70 46.20
N SER A 709 41.86 42.87 45.37
CA SER A 709 43.31 42.88 45.10
C SER A 709 43.76 44.08 44.26
N SER A 710 42.90 44.50 43.33
CA SER A 710 43.09 45.65 42.42
C SER A 710 43.31 46.99 43.14
N LYS A 711 42.90 47.12 44.41
CA LYS A 711 43.17 48.31 45.24
C LYS A 711 44.61 48.39 45.79
N LYS A 712 45.43 47.35 45.66
CA LYS A 712 46.74 47.23 46.34
C LYS A 712 47.96 47.02 45.41
N VAL A 713 47.80 46.96 44.08
CA VAL A 713 48.89 46.58 43.13
C VAL A 713 49.00 47.52 41.91
N SER A 714 50.21 47.59 41.33
CA SER A 714 50.59 48.30 40.08
C SER A 714 49.63 48.10 38.89
N SER A 715 49.38 49.17 38.13
CA SER A 715 48.41 49.23 37.02
C SER A 715 48.70 48.27 35.85
N SER A 716 49.97 47.95 35.57
CA SER A 716 50.32 47.10 34.42
C SER A 716 50.03 45.61 34.64
N SER A 717 50.17 45.10 35.86
CA SER A 717 49.82 43.70 36.18
C SER A 717 48.31 43.55 36.35
N ARG A 718 47.65 44.61 36.82
CA ARG A 718 46.19 44.72 36.99
C ARG A 718 45.45 44.55 35.67
N ASP A 719 45.91 45.20 34.61
CA ASP A 719 45.23 45.19 33.31
C ASP A 719 45.34 43.82 32.60
N ASP A 720 46.47 43.11 32.75
CA ASP A 720 46.65 41.77 32.15
C ASP A 720 45.81 40.70 32.90
N GLU A 721 45.69 40.75 34.23
CA GLU A 721 44.84 39.83 35.01
C GLU A 721 43.33 40.11 34.82
N GLN A 722 42.91 41.38 34.76
CA GLN A 722 41.51 41.74 34.48
C GLN A 722 41.09 41.33 33.07
N ARG A 723 41.96 41.51 32.06
CA ARG A 723 41.67 41.06 30.69
C ARG A 723 41.51 39.56 30.60
N LEU A 724 42.34 38.78 31.29
CA LEU A 724 42.22 37.32 31.29
C LEU A 724 40.89 36.87 31.92
N ALA A 725 40.49 37.46 33.04
CA ALA A 725 39.22 37.14 33.69
C ALA A 725 37.99 37.52 32.83
N ILE A 726 38.02 38.66 32.15
CA ILE A 726 36.94 39.10 31.25
C ILE A 726 36.82 38.16 30.04
N LYS A 727 37.94 37.74 29.45
CA LYS A 727 37.93 36.77 28.34
C LYS A 727 37.25 35.46 28.76
N MET A 728 37.63 34.91 29.91
CA MET A 728 37.05 33.65 30.41
C MET A 728 35.58 33.80 30.83
N ALA A 729 35.16 34.98 31.30
CA ALA A 729 33.75 35.28 31.56
C ALA A 729 32.93 35.37 30.26
N ALA A 730 33.49 35.93 29.18
CA ALA A 730 32.79 36.02 27.88
C ALA A 730 32.49 34.63 27.30
N ILE A 731 33.43 33.70 27.46
CA ILE A 731 33.29 32.29 27.08
C ILE A 731 32.10 31.61 27.78
N ILE A 732 31.96 31.82 29.09
CA ILE A 732 30.89 31.17 29.86
C ILE A 732 29.56 31.79 29.53
N LEU A 733 29.54 33.10 29.27
CA LEU A 733 28.34 33.80 28.89
C LEU A 733 27.80 33.30 27.56
N THR A 734 28.65 32.99 26.58
CA THR A 734 28.18 32.44 25.29
C THR A 734 27.56 31.07 25.47
N ASP A 735 28.18 30.18 26.24
CA ASP A 735 27.61 28.85 26.52
C ASP A 735 26.28 28.96 27.29
N PHE A 736 26.24 29.75 28.36
CA PHE A 736 25.03 29.99 29.14
C PHE A 736 23.87 30.55 28.29
N VAL A 737 24.14 31.52 27.42
CA VAL A 737 23.11 32.11 26.54
C VAL A 737 22.60 31.10 25.50
N CYS A 738 23.40 30.12 25.09
CA CYS A 738 22.97 29.07 24.17
C CYS A 738 22.09 28.02 24.88
N TRP A 739 22.39 27.68 26.14
CA TRP A 739 21.64 26.66 26.89
C TRP A 739 20.36 27.17 27.56
N VAL A 740 20.31 28.43 27.98
CA VAL A 740 19.13 29.00 28.67
C VAL A 740 17.83 28.88 27.87
N PRO A 741 17.77 29.23 26.56
CA PRO A 741 16.56 29.05 25.77
C PRO A 741 16.08 27.59 25.73
N VAL A 742 17.02 26.65 25.58
CA VAL A 742 16.72 25.20 25.52
C VAL A 742 16.17 24.70 26.85
N ILE A 743 16.75 25.15 27.96
CA ILE A 743 16.30 24.86 29.32
C ILE A 743 14.89 25.41 29.55
N ILE A 744 14.64 26.68 29.21
CA ILE A 744 13.33 27.33 29.39
C ILE A 744 12.26 26.63 28.56
N MET A 745 12.54 26.39 27.26
CA MET A 745 11.60 25.69 26.39
C MET A 745 11.34 24.26 26.85
N GLY A 746 12.36 23.57 27.37
CA GLY A 746 12.23 22.25 28.00
C GLY A 746 11.22 22.28 29.15
N ILE A 747 11.40 23.19 30.11
CA ILE A 747 10.49 23.34 31.25
C ILE A 747 9.07 23.69 30.79
N LEU A 748 8.92 24.63 29.85
CA LEU A 748 7.61 25.07 29.35
C LEU A 748 6.84 23.98 28.59
N SER A 749 7.54 23.21 27.75
CA SER A 749 6.99 22.07 27.03
C SER A 749 6.51 20.99 28.02
N GLN A 750 7.32 20.68 29.03
CA GLN A 750 6.97 19.66 30.03
C GLN A 750 5.85 20.10 30.98
N ALA A 751 5.77 21.40 31.28
CA ALA A 751 4.66 21.97 32.03
C ALA A 751 3.35 21.99 31.22
N ARG A 752 3.38 21.53 29.96
CA ARG A 752 2.25 21.52 29.00
C ARG A 752 1.63 22.91 28.78
N VAL A 753 2.41 23.96 28.98
CA VAL A 753 1.95 25.34 28.81
C VAL A 753 2.03 25.76 27.33
N VAL A 754 2.98 25.19 26.58
CA VAL A 754 3.26 25.57 25.19
C VAL A 754 3.64 24.34 24.36
N GLU A 755 2.99 24.16 23.22
CA GLU A 755 3.44 23.24 22.16
C GLU A 755 4.49 23.92 21.28
N ILE A 756 5.66 23.30 21.12
CA ILE A 756 6.76 23.90 20.37
C ILE A 756 6.61 23.56 18.88
N PRO A 757 6.53 24.56 17.98
CA PRO A 757 6.46 24.29 16.56
C PRO A 757 7.75 23.65 16.04
N THR A 758 7.63 22.77 15.04
CA THR A 758 8.74 22.05 14.40
C THR A 758 9.85 22.97 13.91
N GLU A 759 9.48 24.14 13.38
CA GLU A 759 10.45 25.13 12.91
C GLU A 759 11.34 25.68 14.03
N ALA A 760 10.77 25.94 15.21
CA ALA A 760 11.52 26.46 16.35
C ALA A 760 12.54 25.42 16.84
N TYR A 761 12.15 24.15 16.85
CA TYR A 761 13.04 23.04 17.16
C TYR A 761 14.25 22.98 16.21
N ALA A 762 14.01 23.10 14.89
CA ALA A 762 15.08 23.09 13.89
C ALA A 762 16.10 24.23 14.10
N TRP A 763 15.63 25.45 14.41
CA TRP A 763 16.52 26.59 14.71
C TRP A 763 17.37 26.37 15.95
N ILE A 764 16.83 25.76 17.00
CA ILE A 764 17.58 25.48 18.23
C ILE A 764 18.74 24.53 17.94
N VAL A 765 18.46 23.41 17.27
CA VAL A 765 19.44 22.35 17.03
C VAL A 765 20.51 22.80 16.03
N VAL A 766 20.11 23.52 14.97
CA VAL A 766 21.03 23.92 13.90
C VAL A 766 21.85 25.16 14.27
N PHE A 767 21.26 26.11 14.98
CA PHE A 767 21.88 27.41 15.23
C PHE A 767 22.29 27.59 16.68
N ILE A 768 21.38 27.44 17.64
CA ILE A 768 21.63 27.82 19.03
C ILE A 768 22.62 26.87 19.71
N LEU A 769 22.49 25.55 19.54
CA LEU A 769 23.41 24.59 20.18
C LEU A 769 24.84 24.63 19.60
N PRO A 770 25.05 24.62 18.26
CA PRO A 770 26.39 24.48 17.70
C PRO A 770 27.18 25.79 17.66
N ILE A 771 26.51 26.94 17.76
CA ILE A 771 27.19 28.25 17.66
C ILE A 771 28.25 28.42 18.75
N ASN A 772 28.01 27.93 19.97
CA ASN A 772 28.97 28.04 21.06
C ASN A 772 30.29 27.33 20.72
N SER A 773 30.21 26.07 20.25
CA SER A 773 31.37 25.29 19.83
C SER A 773 32.12 25.91 18.64
N SER A 774 31.43 26.64 17.75
CA SER A 774 32.05 27.37 16.65
C SER A 774 32.77 28.65 17.09
N LEU A 775 32.25 29.37 18.10
CA LEU A 775 32.79 30.63 18.60
C LEU A 775 33.98 30.42 19.55
N ASN A 776 33.97 29.30 20.26
CA ASN A 776 34.98 28.89 21.24
C ASN A 776 36.44 29.10 20.74
N PRO A 777 36.88 28.57 19.59
CA PRO A 777 38.22 28.83 19.04
C PRO A 777 38.65 30.29 18.96
N TYR A 778 37.71 31.16 18.59
CA TYR A 778 37.93 32.59 18.42
C TYR A 778 38.14 33.28 19.77
N LEU A 779 37.40 32.83 20.79
CA LEU A 779 37.44 33.36 22.15
C LEU A 779 38.68 32.92 22.93
N TYR A 780 39.13 31.65 22.81
CA TYR A 780 40.26 31.12 23.59
C TYR A 780 41.65 31.40 23.00
N THR A 781 41.77 31.44 21.66
CA THR A 781 43.08 31.32 21.01
C THR A 781 43.35 32.44 20.01
N ILE A 782 42.43 32.73 19.10
CA ILE A 782 42.67 33.74 18.03
C ILE A 782 42.76 35.16 18.61
N ALA A 783 41.88 35.50 19.55
CA ALA A 783 41.93 36.79 20.24
C ALA A 783 43.24 36.99 21.03
N ASP A 784 43.81 35.93 21.60
CA ASP A 784 45.08 36.02 22.32
C ASP A 784 46.28 36.13 21.36
N LEU A 785 46.25 35.42 20.24
CA LEU A 785 47.28 35.51 19.20
C LEU A 785 47.35 36.89 18.55
N CYS A 786 46.21 37.47 18.19
CA CYS A 786 46.16 38.84 17.68
C CYS A 786 46.76 39.82 18.69
N TYR A 787 46.45 39.68 19.97
CA TYR A 787 46.99 40.55 21.01
C TYR A 787 48.49 40.34 21.22
N GLN A 788 48.98 39.09 21.26
CA GLN A 788 50.41 38.81 21.40
C GLN A 788 51.22 39.35 20.22
N GLN A 789 50.69 39.23 18.99
CA GLN A 789 51.29 39.84 17.81
C GLN A 789 51.31 41.36 17.91
N GLN A 790 50.21 42.00 18.35
CA GLN A 790 50.15 43.44 18.59
C GLN A 790 51.12 43.90 19.69
N LYS A 791 51.24 43.15 20.80
CA LYS A 791 52.17 43.43 21.90
C LYS A 791 53.62 43.30 21.42
N ALA A 792 53.97 42.23 20.71
CA ALA A 792 55.29 42.03 20.11
C ALA A 792 55.64 43.13 19.09
N ALA A 793 54.68 43.56 18.27
CA ALA A 793 54.84 44.68 17.35
C ALA A 793 55.05 46.02 18.09
N SER A 794 54.33 46.25 19.20
CA SER A 794 54.47 47.45 20.03
C SER A 794 55.82 47.51 20.76
N VAL A 795 56.32 46.38 21.26
CA VAL A 795 57.63 46.27 21.92
C VAL A 795 58.75 46.46 20.90
N ARG A 796 58.63 45.86 19.70
CA ARG A 796 59.56 46.12 18.58
C ARG A 796 59.56 47.60 18.15
N ARG A 797 58.40 48.28 18.18
CA ARG A 797 58.32 49.74 17.93
C ARG A 797 59.01 50.54 19.04
N LYS A 798 58.77 50.23 20.31
CA LYS A 798 59.40 50.91 21.46
C LYS A 798 60.91 50.69 21.50
N SER A 799 61.40 49.48 21.20
CA SER A 799 62.84 49.21 21.15
C SER A 799 63.51 49.94 19.99
N LYS A 800 62.87 49.99 18.80
CA LYS A 800 63.35 50.81 17.67
C LYS A 800 63.38 52.30 18.00
N LEU A 801 62.37 52.84 18.70
CA LEU A 801 62.36 54.24 19.15
C LEU A 801 63.46 54.52 20.19
N ALA A 802 63.65 53.62 21.16
CA ALA A 802 64.70 53.74 22.17
C ALA A 802 66.10 53.69 21.55
N MET A 803 66.33 52.82 20.56
CA MET A 803 67.59 52.76 19.80
C MET A 803 67.83 54.04 18.98
N LYS A 804 66.77 54.64 18.41
CA LYS A 804 66.84 55.91 17.67
C LYS A 804 67.17 57.08 18.61
N ASN A 805 66.55 57.15 19.78
CA ASN A 805 66.83 58.18 20.79
C ASN A 805 68.24 58.02 21.39
N ALA A 806 68.70 56.78 21.62
CA ALA A 806 70.06 56.50 22.07
C ALA A 806 71.13 56.94 21.04
N ARG A 807 70.85 56.76 19.73
CA ARG A 807 71.71 57.27 18.65
C ARG A 807 71.75 58.80 18.60
N SER A 808 70.62 59.48 18.79
CA SER A 808 70.61 60.96 18.85
C SER A 808 71.32 61.52 20.09
N ASN A 809 71.26 60.80 21.22
CA ASN A 809 71.97 61.18 22.44
C ASN A 809 73.48 60.88 22.38
N SER A 810 73.93 59.90 21.59
CA SER A 810 75.36 59.70 21.34
C SER A 810 75.94 60.78 20.43
N GLU A 811 75.18 61.26 19.45
CA GLU A 811 75.61 62.38 18.59
C GLU A 811 75.72 63.70 19.38
N ASN A 812 74.85 63.94 20.37
CA ASN A 812 74.92 65.13 21.24
C ASN A 812 76.02 65.06 22.33
N ARG A 813 76.58 63.89 22.63
CA ARG A 813 77.69 63.74 23.60
C ARG A 813 79.08 63.96 22.99
N SER A 814 79.17 64.12 21.67
CA SER A 814 80.41 64.41 20.93
C SER A 814 80.82 65.89 20.94
N ASN A 815 79.99 66.81 21.47
CA ASN A 815 80.22 68.26 21.47
C ASN A 815 80.45 68.83 22.88
N VAL A 816 81.47 68.33 23.60
CA VAL A 816 82.03 69.01 24.77
C VAL A 816 83.50 69.33 24.48
N PRO A 817 83.95 70.60 24.58
CA PRO A 817 85.28 70.99 24.15
C PRO A 817 86.37 70.57 25.15
N VAL A 818 87.49 70.09 24.61
CA VAL A 818 88.74 69.85 25.34
C VAL A 818 89.39 71.19 25.70
N VAL A 819 89.51 71.49 26.99
CA VAL A 819 90.34 72.59 27.49
C VAL A 819 91.80 72.13 27.51
N LYS A 820 92.64 72.80 26.70
CA LYS A 820 94.11 72.69 26.73
C LYS A 820 94.66 73.52 27.89
N THR A 821 95.46 72.93 28.76
CA THR A 821 96.38 73.66 29.65
C THR A 821 97.76 73.75 28.98
N VAL A 822 98.22 74.99 28.82
CA VAL A 822 99.56 75.38 28.34
C VAL A 822 100.48 75.47 29.56
N THR A 823 101.67 74.90 29.49
CA THR A 823 102.80 75.21 30.38
C THR A 823 103.90 75.89 29.55
N SER A 824 104.31 77.08 29.96
CA SER A 824 105.54 77.75 29.52
C SER A 824 106.58 77.69 30.65
N GLU A 825 107.78 77.27 30.27
CA GLU A 825 109.11 77.44 30.91
C GLU A 825 109.32 78.84 31.55
N THR A 826 110.22 79.14 32.50
CA THR A 826 111.49 78.50 32.97
C THR A 826 112.05 79.27 34.19
N GLN A 827 112.85 78.58 35.01
CA GLN A 827 113.84 79.05 36.02
C GLN A 827 113.40 80.05 37.11
N LEU A 828 113.11 79.53 38.32
CA LEU A 828 114.05 79.47 39.45
C LEU A 828 113.60 78.42 40.47
#